data_AF-A0AAD9B5J9-F1
#
_entry.id   AF-A0AAD9B5J9-F1
#
_cell.length_a   1.000
_cell.length_b   1.000
_cell.length_c   1.000
_cell.angle_alpha   90.00
_cell.angle_beta   90.00
_cell.angle_gamma   90.00
#
_symmetry.space_group_name_H-M   'P 1'
#
loop_
_entity.id
_entity.type
_entity.pdbx_description
1 polymer ?
#
loop_
_entity_poly.entity_id
_entity_poly.type
_entity_poly.pdbx_seq_one_letter_code
_entity_poly.pdbx_strand_id
1 'polypeptide(L)'
;MAFRKALKHTAMVGGGAVATVFGLSQLIEYRKTQARLAHVAAEAELRVPFADEFPSRQAQLAALQNTEEFDVLVVGGGATGAGCALDAVTRNLKTALVERSDFSSGTSSRSTKLLHGGVRYLQKAIMQLDYEQYMMVKEALRERANLLEIAPHLSAPLPIMLPVYKWWQLPYYWAGIKMYDLVAGAQCLKSSYVLSKAKALEHFPMLKKDKLVGAIVYYDGQHNDARMNLAIALSSVRYGAAVANYTEVMHLLKTKDPQSGQEKVCGARCRDLITGHEFDVKAKCVINATGPFTDSLRKMDNQETKNICQPSAGVHIVIPGYYSPDNMGLLDPATSDGRIIFFLPWEKMTIAGTTDSPTSVTAHPIPGEDDINFILREIRNYLSPDVEVRRGDVLAAWSGIRPLVTDPDSKDTQSICRNHIVSISDSGLVTIAGGKWTTYRSMAEETLDAAIKAHGLSAAPCKSVGLTLEGGKGWTPTLYIRLVQDYGLENEVAKHLAATYGGKAFDVAKMAQVTGQRWPIVGKRLVSEFPYIEAEVLYAVREYACTATDVIARRTRLGFLNVQAADEALPRIVQIMGKELDWSEEKKTEELETARKFLYLEMGYRSRAEQLTKTTEINLDTQEVARYKKRFHKFDKESKGFITTVDVQQVLESINVQIDENALHEILNEVDLNKNGQVEIDEFMQLCELETFCHYLTVVNVILSRECISIHVGQAGVQMGNTCWELYCLEHGIQQDGRMPAEKVAKGPDDSFTTFFSETGTGKYVPRAIFVDLEPTVIDEVRTGPYRGLFHPEQMISGKEDAANNYARGHYTVGKEHIDSVLDRIRKLSDQCTGLQGFLVFHSFGGGTGSGFTSLLMERLSVDFGKKSKLEFAIYPAPQVSTAVVEPYNSILTTHTTLEHSDCAFMVDNEAIYDICRRNLDIARPSYTNLNRLISQIVSSITASLRFDGALNVDLTEFQTNLVPYPRIHFPLATYAPVISAEKAYHEQLTVAEITNACFEPANQMVKCDPRHGKYMACCMLYRGDVVPKDVNSAISAIKTKRSIQFVDWCPTGFKVGINYQPPTVVPGGDLAKVQRAVCMLSNTTAIAEAWARLDHKFDLMYAKRAFVHWYVGEGMEEGEFSEAREDMAALEKDYEEVGIDSCEEDEEGEEY
;
A
#
# COMPACT_ATOMS: atom_id res chain seq x y z
N MET A 1 -37.21 53.00 -20.18
CA MET A 1 -36.69 53.62 -21.43
C MET A 1 -35.48 54.56 -21.22
N ALA A 2 -34.73 54.46 -20.11
CA ALA A 2 -33.50 55.24 -19.85
C ALA A 2 -32.18 54.45 -20.08
N PHE A 3 -32.24 53.12 -20.16
CA PHE A 3 -31.03 52.28 -20.31
C PHE A 3 -30.50 52.19 -21.76
N ARG A 4 -31.33 52.53 -22.75
CA ARG A 4 -30.94 52.48 -24.18
C ARG A 4 -30.17 53.71 -24.68
N LYS A 5 -30.06 54.78 -23.87
CA LYS A 5 -29.39 56.03 -24.29
C LYS A 5 -27.91 56.12 -23.87
N ALA A 6 -27.44 55.27 -22.95
CA ALA A 6 -26.06 55.28 -22.45
C ALA A 6 -25.07 54.49 -23.34
N LEU A 7 -25.56 53.57 -24.19
CA LEU A 7 -24.70 52.65 -24.96
C LEU A 7 -24.14 53.21 -26.28
N LYS A 8 -24.55 54.42 -26.69
CA LYS A 8 -24.08 55.02 -27.96
C LYS A 8 -22.83 55.91 -27.84
N HIS A 9 -22.37 56.25 -26.63
CA HIS A 9 -21.18 57.11 -26.46
C HIS A 9 -19.87 56.37 -26.18
N THR A 10 -19.89 55.05 -25.94
CA THR A 10 -18.68 54.26 -25.60
C THR A 10 -18.00 53.62 -26.81
N ALA A 11 -18.54 53.78 -28.02
CA ALA A 11 -18.00 53.15 -29.23
C ALA A 11 -16.79 53.88 -29.86
N MET A 12 -16.40 55.07 -29.35
CA MET A 12 -15.34 55.89 -29.96
C MET A 12 -13.98 55.82 -29.23
N VAL A 13 -13.84 55.01 -28.19
CA VAL A 13 -12.58 54.85 -27.41
C VAL A 13 -11.91 53.48 -27.65
N GLY A 14 -12.62 52.52 -28.27
CA GLY A 14 -12.12 51.16 -28.49
C GLY A 14 -11.04 51.00 -29.57
N GLY A 15 -10.91 51.96 -30.49
CA GLY A 15 -9.93 51.88 -31.59
C GLY A 15 -8.47 52.09 -31.15
N GLY A 16 -8.24 52.92 -30.12
CA GLY A 16 -6.91 53.21 -29.61
C GLY A 16 -6.31 52.03 -28.82
N ALA A 17 -7.11 51.40 -27.95
CA ALA A 17 -6.62 50.33 -27.07
C ALA A 17 -6.19 49.06 -27.83
N VAL A 18 -6.87 48.72 -28.94
CA VAL A 18 -6.50 47.56 -29.77
C VAL A 18 -5.19 47.79 -30.53
N ALA A 19 -4.97 49.01 -31.04
CA ALA A 19 -3.72 49.39 -31.70
C ALA A 19 -2.53 49.44 -30.73
N THR A 20 -2.73 49.89 -29.48
CA THR A 20 -1.68 49.92 -28.45
C THR A 20 -1.30 48.52 -27.97
N VAL A 21 -2.27 47.60 -27.85
CA VAL A 21 -2.02 46.20 -27.44
C VAL A 21 -1.31 45.41 -28.54
N PHE A 22 -1.75 45.55 -29.80
CA PHE A 22 -1.05 44.93 -30.94
C PHE A 22 0.35 45.52 -31.12
N GLY A 23 0.49 46.85 -31.02
CA GLY A 23 1.76 47.56 -31.10
C GLY A 23 2.73 47.17 -29.98
N LEU A 24 2.26 47.02 -28.73
CA LEU A 24 3.10 46.52 -27.62
C LEU A 24 3.53 45.07 -27.85
N SER A 25 2.64 44.20 -28.33
CA SER A 25 2.99 42.80 -28.59
C SER A 25 4.06 42.67 -29.67
N GLN A 26 3.94 43.42 -30.77
CA GLN A 26 4.95 43.46 -31.84
C GLN A 26 6.25 44.09 -31.36
N LEU A 27 6.21 45.10 -30.49
CA LEU A 27 7.41 45.73 -29.94
C LEU A 27 8.15 44.81 -28.96
N ILE A 28 7.42 44.00 -28.18
CA ILE A 28 7.98 42.98 -27.29
C ILE A 28 8.60 41.84 -28.12
N GLU A 29 7.92 41.38 -29.15
CA GLU A 29 8.40 40.33 -30.06
C GLU A 29 9.62 40.79 -30.87
N TYR A 30 9.63 42.04 -31.33
CA TYR A 30 10.77 42.70 -31.97
C TYR A 30 11.98 42.82 -31.02
N ARG A 31 11.76 43.22 -29.76
CA ARG A 31 12.84 43.29 -28.74
C ARG A 31 13.41 41.92 -28.39
N LYS A 32 12.57 40.88 -28.29
CA LYS A 32 13.02 39.49 -28.11
C LYS A 32 13.86 39.02 -29.30
N THR A 33 13.45 39.36 -30.52
CA THR A 33 14.17 39.01 -31.75
C THR A 33 15.53 39.72 -31.85
N GLN A 34 15.60 41.01 -31.48
CA GLN A 34 16.84 41.78 -31.45
C GLN A 34 17.85 41.25 -30.40
N ALA A 35 17.39 40.93 -29.18
CA ALA A 35 18.24 40.35 -28.15
C ALA A 35 18.80 38.98 -28.58
N ARG A 36 17.95 38.12 -29.15
CA ARG A 36 18.34 36.82 -29.70
C ARG A 36 19.37 36.94 -30.84
N LEU A 37 19.22 37.92 -31.72
CA LEU A 37 20.19 38.19 -32.79
C LEU A 37 21.55 38.66 -32.25
N ALA A 38 21.56 39.49 -31.20
CA ALA A 38 22.80 39.92 -30.54
C ALA A 38 23.50 38.76 -29.81
N HIS A 39 22.74 37.83 -29.21
CA HIS A 39 23.29 36.64 -28.56
C HIS A 39 23.91 35.65 -29.55
N VAL A 40 23.24 35.41 -30.69
CA VAL A 40 23.75 34.54 -31.77
C VAL A 40 25.06 35.07 -32.35
N ALA A 41 25.21 36.40 -32.45
CA ALA A 41 26.46 37.01 -32.90
C ALA A 41 27.61 36.80 -31.90
N ALA A 42 27.35 36.87 -30.58
CA ALA A 42 28.35 36.66 -29.54
C ALA A 42 28.80 35.19 -29.44
N GLU A 43 27.89 34.22 -29.62
CA GLU A 43 28.21 32.78 -29.64
C GLU A 43 29.10 32.42 -30.84
N ALA A 44 28.88 33.06 -32.00
CA ALA A 44 29.69 32.85 -33.21
C ALA A 44 31.16 33.32 -33.07
N GLU A 45 31.46 34.20 -32.11
CA GLU A 45 32.82 34.67 -31.82
C GLU A 45 33.60 33.76 -30.85
N LEU A 46 32.94 32.80 -30.21
CA LEU A 46 33.60 31.91 -29.25
C LEU A 46 34.32 30.78 -29.97
N ARG A 47 35.57 30.54 -29.58
CA ARG A 47 36.32 29.36 -30.02
C ARG A 47 35.74 28.13 -29.33
N VAL A 48 35.45 27.08 -30.09
CA VAL A 48 34.98 25.77 -29.58
C VAL A 48 36.08 24.74 -29.86
N PRO A 49 37.04 24.52 -28.93
CA PRO A 49 38.15 23.59 -29.14
C PRO A 49 37.72 22.14 -29.37
N PHE A 50 36.59 21.74 -28.77
CA PHE A 50 36.09 20.38 -28.84
C PHE A 50 34.72 20.38 -29.51
N ALA A 51 34.64 20.33 -30.84
CA ALA A 51 33.35 20.41 -31.55
C ALA A 51 32.52 19.12 -31.45
N ASP A 52 33.19 17.96 -31.46
CA ASP A 52 32.54 16.65 -31.54
C ASP A 52 32.41 16.01 -30.15
N GLU A 53 33.42 15.25 -29.72
CA GLU A 53 33.44 14.55 -28.42
C GLU A 53 34.20 15.34 -27.34
N PHE A 54 33.81 15.11 -26.09
CA PHE A 54 34.53 15.66 -24.94
C PHE A 54 35.85 14.93 -24.71
N PRO A 55 36.91 15.62 -24.24
CA PRO A 55 38.10 14.94 -23.76
C PRO A 55 37.75 14.00 -22.60
N SER A 56 38.46 12.88 -22.46
CA SER A 56 38.24 11.97 -21.33
C SER A 56 38.62 12.61 -20.00
N ARG A 57 38.11 12.08 -18.87
CA ARG A 57 38.52 12.54 -17.53
C ARG A 57 40.04 12.46 -17.33
N GLN A 58 40.70 11.44 -17.87
CA GLN A 58 42.16 11.31 -17.80
C GLN A 58 42.87 12.43 -18.56
N ALA A 59 42.35 12.83 -19.73
CA ALA A 59 42.89 13.97 -20.47
C ALA A 59 42.66 15.29 -19.72
N GLN A 60 41.54 15.42 -19.01
CA GLN A 60 41.27 16.57 -18.14
C GLN A 60 42.26 16.65 -16.96
N LEU A 61 42.52 15.53 -16.28
CA LEU A 61 43.53 15.45 -15.23
C LEU A 61 44.93 15.79 -15.75
N ALA A 62 45.28 15.28 -16.94
CA ALA A 62 46.54 15.62 -17.59
C ALA A 62 46.61 17.12 -17.93
N ALA A 63 45.52 17.75 -18.36
CA ALA A 63 45.48 19.19 -18.60
C ALA A 63 45.67 19.99 -17.31
N LEU A 64 45.08 19.55 -16.19
CA LEU A 64 45.27 20.16 -14.87
C LEU A 64 46.72 20.06 -14.38
N GLN A 65 47.40 18.95 -14.67
CA GLN A 65 48.80 18.71 -14.26
C GLN A 65 49.83 19.39 -15.16
N ASN A 66 49.61 19.37 -16.48
CA ASN A 66 50.59 19.81 -17.46
C ASN A 66 50.51 21.30 -17.79
N THR A 67 49.43 21.97 -17.41
CA THR A 67 49.33 23.43 -17.57
C THR A 67 50.19 24.10 -16.51
N GLU A 68 51.21 24.85 -16.96
CA GLU A 68 52.18 25.52 -16.09
C GLU A 68 51.51 26.45 -15.06
N GLU A 69 50.52 27.23 -15.49
CA GLU A 69 49.73 28.12 -14.66
C GLU A 69 48.39 28.45 -15.32
N PHE A 70 47.31 28.34 -14.55
CA PHE A 70 45.97 28.80 -14.92
C PHE A 70 45.75 30.27 -14.52
N ASP A 71 44.87 30.98 -15.23
CA ASP A 71 44.45 32.31 -14.79
C ASP A 71 43.48 32.19 -13.59
N VAL A 72 42.59 31.20 -13.64
CA VAL A 72 41.58 30.95 -12.59
C VAL A 72 41.48 29.46 -12.28
N LEU A 73 41.56 29.11 -11.01
CA LEU A 73 41.18 27.80 -10.46
C LEU A 73 39.89 27.95 -9.65
N VAL A 74 38.82 27.33 -10.10
CA VAL A 74 37.54 27.27 -9.39
C VAL A 74 37.45 25.98 -8.58
N VAL A 75 37.15 26.12 -7.28
CA VAL A 75 36.98 24.99 -6.36
C VAL A 75 35.49 24.83 -6.04
N GLY A 76 34.92 23.69 -6.47
CA GLY A 76 33.51 23.36 -6.35
C GLY A 76 32.80 23.34 -7.70
N GLY A 77 32.18 22.21 -8.05
CA GLY A 77 31.44 21.93 -9.28
C GLY A 77 29.92 21.98 -9.12
N GLY A 78 29.41 22.76 -8.17
CA GLY A 78 28.00 23.14 -8.09
C GLY A 78 27.66 24.28 -9.07
N ALA A 79 26.40 24.71 -9.11
CA ALA A 79 25.90 25.73 -10.06
C ALA A 79 26.74 27.01 -10.07
N THR A 80 27.14 27.49 -8.89
CA THR A 80 27.99 28.68 -8.75
C THR A 80 29.36 28.48 -9.38
N GLY A 81 30.06 27.38 -9.05
CA GLY A 81 31.41 27.15 -9.55
C GLY A 81 31.45 26.75 -11.02
N ALA A 82 30.50 25.91 -11.47
CA ALA A 82 30.34 25.61 -12.89
C ALA A 82 30.03 26.88 -13.70
N GLY A 83 29.18 27.77 -13.16
CA GLY A 83 28.91 29.09 -13.73
C GLY A 83 30.17 29.97 -13.81
N CYS A 84 30.97 30.01 -12.73
CA CYS A 84 32.24 30.74 -12.71
C CYS A 84 33.22 30.21 -13.76
N ALA A 85 33.34 28.88 -13.90
CA ALA A 85 34.23 28.29 -14.89
C ALA A 85 33.77 28.57 -16.33
N LEU A 86 32.46 28.50 -16.60
CA LEU A 86 31.89 28.83 -17.90
C LEU A 86 32.10 30.32 -18.24
N ASP A 87 31.86 31.22 -17.30
CA ASP A 87 32.09 32.65 -17.50
C ASP A 87 33.58 32.95 -17.70
N ALA A 88 34.47 32.38 -16.87
CA ALA A 88 35.91 32.57 -17.00
C ALA A 88 36.44 32.15 -18.38
N VAL A 89 36.10 30.94 -18.83
CA VAL A 89 36.61 30.41 -20.11
C VAL A 89 36.04 31.18 -21.31
N THR A 90 34.78 31.62 -21.25
CA THR A 90 34.16 32.42 -22.32
C THR A 90 34.67 33.86 -22.37
N ARG A 91 35.33 34.33 -21.30
CA ARG A 91 36.11 35.58 -21.27
C ARG A 91 37.58 35.40 -21.70
N ASN A 92 37.93 34.22 -22.22
CA ASN A 92 39.28 33.81 -22.66
C ASN A 92 40.31 33.61 -21.53
N LEU A 93 39.87 33.35 -20.30
CA LEU A 93 40.78 32.99 -19.21
C LEU A 93 41.12 31.50 -19.26
N LYS A 94 42.39 31.15 -19.02
CA LYS A 94 42.79 29.75 -18.80
C LYS A 94 42.19 29.28 -17.49
N THR A 95 41.22 28.39 -17.60
CA THR A 95 40.32 28.05 -16.49
C THR A 95 40.49 26.59 -16.10
N ALA A 96 40.65 26.35 -14.79
CA ALA A 96 40.57 25.05 -14.16
C ALA A 96 39.35 24.98 -13.23
N LEU A 97 38.66 23.84 -13.18
CA LEU A 97 37.64 23.54 -12.18
C LEU A 97 37.89 22.15 -11.58
N VAL A 98 37.88 22.09 -10.25
CA VAL A 98 37.97 20.83 -9.51
C VAL A 98 36.76 20.67 -8.59
N GLU A 99 36.18 19.48 -8.60
CA GLU A 99 35.07 19.09 -7.74
C GLU A 99 35.45 17.82 -6.98
N ARG A 100 35.32 17.87 -5.64
CA ARG A 100 35.71 16.76 -4.76
C ARG A 100 34.92 15.49 -5.03
N SER A 101 33.63 15.61 -5.33
CA SER A 101 32.71 14.51 -5.59
C SER A 101 32.28 14.55 -7.05
N ASP A 102 31.02 14.28 -7.40
CA ASP A 102 30.53 14.49 -8.77
C ASP A 102 29.97 15.91 -8.96
N PHE A 103 29.87 16.37 -10.22
CA PHE A 103 29.23 17.63 -10.54
C PHE A 103 27.79 17.64 -10.02
N SER A 104 27.37 18.73 -9.37
CA SER A 104 26.07 18.86 -8.72
C SER A 104 25.81 17.96 -7.50
N SER A 105 26.79 17.20 -6.99
CA SER A 105 26.58 16.26 -5.86
C SER A 105 26.08 16.93 -4.57
N GLY A 106 26.45 18.19 -4.33
CA GLY A 106 25.98 18.98 -3.18
C GLY A 106 24.58 19.60 -3.37
N THR A 107 24.38 20.81 -2.85
CA THR A 107 23.09 21.52 -2.83
C THR A 107 22.44 21.68 -4.21
N SER A 108 23.25 21.80 -5.28
CA SER A 108 22.78 22.07 -6.64
C SER A 108 21.94 20.96 -7.29
N SER A 109 21.87 19.75 -6.69
CA SER A 109 20.96 18.67 -7.13
C SER A 109 19.78 18.42 -6.17
N ARG A 110 19.69 19.22 -5.10
CA ARG A 110 18.76 19.04 -3.98
C ARG A 110 17.82 20.23 -3.78
N SER A 111 17.61 21.01 -4.84
CA SER A 111 16.67 22.13 -4.82
C SER A 111 15.21 21.67 -4.96
N THR A 112 14.27 22.60 -4.85
CA THR A 112 12.84 22.40 -5.19
C THR A 112 12.59 22.20 -6.69
N LYS A 113 13.63 22.27 -7.54
CA LYS A 113 13.52 22.20 -9.00
C LYS A 113 12.66 23.32 -9.61
N LEU A 114 12.66 24.48 -8.97
CA LEU A 114 12.00 25.70 -9.47
C LEU A 114 12.99 26.84 -9.67
N LEU A 115 12.78 27.54 -10.78
CA LEU A 115 13.43 28.81 -11.12
C LEU A 115 12.53 29.95 -10.67
N HIS A 116 12.56 30.23 -9.37
CA HIS A 116 11.65 31.20 -8.78
C HIS A 116 12.01 32.64 -9.14
N GLY A 117 11.01 33.42 -9.53
CA GLY A 117 11.16 34.88 -9.66
C GLY A 117 10.76 35.68 -8.40
N GLY A 118 10.40 35.04 -7.28
CA GLY A 118 10.35 35.70 -5.96
C GLY A 118 9.08 36.45 -5.57
N VAL A 119 7.88 35.90 -5.83
CA VAL A 119 6.58 36.54 -5.50
C VAL A 119 6.47 37.04 -4.04
N ARG A 120 6.90 36.24 -3.06
CA ARG A 120 6.87 36.61 -1.62
C ARG A 120 7.81 37.77 -1.30
N TYR A 121 8.95 37.85 -1.97
CA TYR A 121 9.89 38.97 -1.79
C TYR A 121 9.30 40.26 -2.34
N LEU A 122 8.55 40.19 -3.45
CA LEU A 122 7.84 41.37 -3.96
C LEU A 122 6.80 41.89 -2.96
N GLN A 123 6.04 40.99 -2.32
CA GLN A 123 5.09 41.38 -1.28
C GLN A 123 5.79 42.12 -0.14
N LYS A 124 6.90 41.59 0.38
CA LYS A 124 7.69 42.26 1.43
C LYS A 124 8.29 43.58 0.95
N ALA A 125 8.85 43.62 -0.26
CA ALA A 125 9.44 44.82 -0.86
C ALA A 125 8.43 45.97 -0.93
N ILE A 126 7.19 45.68 -1.34
CA ILE A 126 6.13 46.69 -1.41
C ILE A 126 5.64 47.08 -0.01
N MET A 127 5.38 46.11 0.87
CA MET A 127 4.84 46.38 2.21
C MET A 127 5.85 47.09 3.14
N GLN A 128 7.15 46.86 2.94
CA GLN A 128 8.23 47.40 3.76
C GLN A 128 9.06 48.48 3.04
N LEU A 129 8.70 48.85 1.80
CA LEU A 129 9.46 49.78 0.95
C LEU A 129 10.94 49.39 0.80
N ASP A 130 11.22 48.10 0.68
CA ASP A 130 12.57 47.53 0.60
C ASP A 130 13.04 47.45 -0.86
N TYR A 131 13.91 48.38 -1.25
CA TYR A 131 14.44 48.51 -2.60
C TYR A 131 15.38 47.36 -2.99
N GLU A 132 16.15 46.82 -2.05
CA GLU A 132 17.08 45.71 -2.32
C GLU A 132 16.30 44.45 -2.66
N GLN A 133 15.23 44.15 -1.91
CA GLN A 133 14.34 43.05 -2.23
C GLN A 133 13.64 43.21 -3.58
N TYR A 134 13.27 44.44 -3.97
CA TYR A 134 12.72 44.72 -5.29
C TYR A 134 13.74 44.41 -6.41
N MET A 135 15.00 44.82 -6.24
CA MET A 135 16.04 44.55 -7.23
C MET A 135 16.36 43.06 -7.35
N MET A 136 16.41 42.34 -6.22
CA MET A 136 16.55 40.88 -6.22
C MET A 136 15.42 40.19 -7.03
N VAL A 137 14.17 40.67 -6.92
CA VAL A 137 13.05 40.14 -7.72
C VAL A 137 13.27 40.39 -9.21
N LYS A 138 13.71 41.60 -9.59
CA LYS A 138 13.99 41.96 -10.99
C LYS A 138 15.11 41.13 -11.60
N GLU A 139 16.16 40.89 -10.83
CA GLU A 139 17.28 40.05 -11.21
C GLU A 139 16.84 38.59 -11.41
N ALA A 140 16.16 38.00 -10.43
CA ALA A 140 15.66 36.62 -10.52
C ALA A 140 14.72 36.42 -11.71
N LEU A 141 13.87 37.40 -12.02
CA LEU A 141 12.98 37.38 -13.19
C LEU A 141 13.75 37.40 -14.52
N ARG A 142 14.85 38.18 -14.60
CA ARG A 142 15.72 38.24 -15.78
C ARG A 142 16.49 36.94 -15.96
N GLU A 143 17.09 36.41 -14.90
CA GLU A 143 17.86 35.17 -14.95
C GLU A 143 16.99 33.95 -15.24
N ARG A 144 15.76 33.90 -14.69
CA ARG A 144 14.76 32.88 -15.05
C ARG A 144 14.46 32.90 -16.55
N ALA A 145 14.23 34.06 -17.14
CA ALA A 145 13.96 34.16 -18.57
C ALA A 145 15.16 33.70 -19.42
N ASN A 146 16.38 34.07 -19.02
CA ASN A 146 17.61 33.63 -19.67
C ASN A 146 17.76 32.10 -19.63
N LEU A 147 17.57 31.49 -18.46
CA LEU A 147 17.65 30.03 -18.27
C LEU A 147 16.70 29.24 -19.19
N LEU A 148 15.45 29.71 -19.32
CA LEU A 148 14.46 29.12 -20.22
C LEU A 148 14.83 29.26 -21.70
N GLU A 149 15.64 30.26 -22.06
CA GLU A 149 16.12 30.49 -23.42
C GLU A 149 17.36 29.63 -23.74
N ILE A 150 18.34 29.58 -22.84
CA ILE A 150 19.63 28.92 -23.11
C ILE A 150 19.60 27.40 -22.97
N ALA A 151 18.62 26.86 -22.24
CA ALA A 151 18.45 25.43 -22.02
C ALA A 151 16.95 25.03 -22.05
N PRO A 152 16.30 25.16 -23.22
CA PRO A 152 14.86 24.97 -23.37
C PRO A 152 14.42 23.51 -23.24
N HIS A 153 15.36 22.56 -23.32
CA HIS A 153 15.13 21.14 -23.09
C HIS A 153 15.08 20.80 -21.59
N LEU A 154 15.88 21.48 -20.76
CA LEU A 154 15.97 21.24 -19.31
C LEU A 154 15.10 22.15 -18.47
N SER A 155 14.40 23.11 -19.08
CA SER A 155 13.57 24.06 -18.35
C SER A 155 12.32 24.49 -19.13
N ALA A 156 11.24 24.72 -18.40
CA ALA A 156 9.95 25.09 -18.98
C ALA A 156 9.13 25.98 -18.03
N PRO A 157 8.16 26.77 -18.55
CA PRO A 157 7.17 27.45 -17.73
C PRO A 157 6.23 26.45 -17.05
N LEU A 158 6.05 26.56 -15.73
CA LEU A 158 5.11 25.78 -14.94
C LEU A 158 4.00 26.70 -14.39
N PRO A 159 2.71 26.44 -14.70
CA PRO A 159 1.61 27.09 -13.99
C PRO A 159 1.52 26.56 -12.56
N ILE A 160 1.38 27.48 -11.61
CA ILE A 160 1.24 27.19 -10.18
C ILE A 160 -0.09 27.76 -9.71
N MET A 161 -0.96 26.86 -9.24
CA MET A 161 -2.27 27.17 -8.69
C MET A 161 -2.17 27.52 -7.21
N LEU A 162 -2.74 28.66 -6.84
CA LEU A 162 -2.98 29.08 -5.47
C LEU A 162 -4.47 28.92 -5.14
N PRO A 163 -4.88 27.87 -4.40
CA PRO A 163 -6.27 27.69 -3.99
C PRO A 163 -6.67 28.71 -2.91
N VAL A 164 -7.90 29.22 -2.98
CA VAL A 164 -8.40 30.28 -2.09
C VAL A 164 -9.66 29.83 -1.35
N TYR A 165 -9.58 29.78 -0.01
CA TYR A 165 -10.66 29.29 0.87
C TYR A 165 -11.42 30.39 1.62
N LYS A 166 -11.00 31.66 1.50
CA LYS A 166 -11.73 32.82 2.06
C LYS A 166 -12.01 33.83 0.96
N TRP A 167 -13.25 34.31 0.87
CA TRP A 167 -13.68 35.17 -0.24
C TRP A 167 -12.87 36.46 -0.37
N TRP A 168 -12.43 37.06 0.75
CA TRP A 168 -11.63 38.29 0.77
C TRP A 168 -10.17 38.08 0.34
N GLN A 169 -9.65 36.85 0.45
CA GLN A 169 -8.29 36.52 0.03
C GLN A 169 -8.16 36.52 -1.50
N LEU A 170 -9.24 36.25 -2.23
CA LEU A 170 -9.22 36.21 -3.68
C LEU A 170 -8.83 37.57 -4.31
N PRO A 171 -9.51 38.70 -4.02
CA PRO A 171 -9.09 40.00 -4.54
C PRO A 171 -7.70 40.42 -4.02
N TYR A 172 -7.33 40.04 -2.80
CA TYR A 172 -6.01 40.33 -2.22
C TYR A 172 -4.87 39.66 -3.00
N TYR A 173 -4.93 38.33 -3.14
CA TYR A 173 -3.93 37.57 -3.87
C TYR A 173 -3.93 37.93 -5.36
N TRP A 174 -5.09 38.21 -5.94
CA TRP A 174 -5.19 38.63 -7.33
C TRP A 174 -4.43 39.94 -7.59
N ALA A 175 -4.60 40.94 -6.71
CA ALA A 175 -3.87 42.19 -6.80
C ALA A 175 -2.34 41.98 -6.67
N GLY A 176 -1.92 41.14 -5.71
CA GLY A 176 -0.50 40.81 -5.51
C GLY A 176 0.14 40.12 -6.72
N ILE A 177 -0.54 39.11 -7.28
CA ILE A 177 -0.05 38.39 -8.46
C ILE A 177 -0.09 39.27 -9.71
N LYS A 178 -1.07 40.16 -9.87
CA LYS A 178 -1.07 41.11 -10.99
C LYS A 178 0.04 42.15 -10.87
N MET A 179 0.36 42.59 -9.65
CA MET A 179 1.55 43.40 -9.42
C MET A 179 2.83 42.65 -9.80
N TYR A 180 2.89 41.35 -9.52
CA TYR A 180 4.00 40.51 -9.95
C TYR A 180 4.13 40.43 -11.48
N ASP A 181 3.04 40.22 -12.21
CA ASP A 181 3.01 40.28 -13.69
C ASP A 181 3.52 41.63 -14.20
N LEU A 182 3.09 42.74 -13.57
CA LEU A 182 3.49 44.09 -13.95
C LEU A 182 5.00 44.32 -13.74
N VAL A 183 5.54 43.88 -12.60
CA VAL A 183 6.97 44.01 -12.27
C VAL A 183 7.83 43.15 -13.20
N ALA A 184 7.34 41.97 -13.57
CA ALA A 184 7.97 41.09 -14.55
C ALA A 184 8.00 41.70 -15.95
N GLY A 185 6.97 42.43 -16.35
CA GLY A 185 6.92 43.14 -17.63
C GLY A 185 7.21 42.21 -18.81
N ALA A 186 8.24 42.51 -19.61
CA ALA A 186 8.64 41.68 -20.75
C ALA A 186 9.17 40.28 -20.36
N GLN A 187 9.56 40.08 -19.10
CA GLN A 187 10.04 38.80 -18.53
C GLN A 187 8.91 37.98 -17.89
N CYS A 188 7.66 38.42 -18.03
CA CYS A 188 6.50 37.63 -17.67
C CYS A 188 6.38 36.44 -18.64
N LEU A 189 6.34 35.21 -18.12
CA LEU A 189 6.25 34.01 -18.95
C LEU A 189 4.88 33.93 -19.64
N LYS A 190 3.82 34.00 -18.84
CA LYS A 190 2.41 34.09 -19.26
C LYS A 190 1.64 34.87 -18.20
N SER A 191 0.60 35.59 -18.62
CA SER A 191 -0.19 36.39 -17.68
C SER A 191 -0.98 35.50 -16.73
N SER A 192 -1.02 35.89 -15.46
CA SER A 192 -1.82 35.24 -14.43
C SER A 192 -3.33 35.36 -14.69
N TYR A 193 -4.11 34.40 -14.18
CA TYR A 193 -5.56 34.37 -14.33
C TYR A 193 -6.26 33.79 -13.09
N VAL A 194 -7.55 34.09 -12.95
CA VAL A 194 -8.40 33.55 -11.90
C VAL A 194 -9.21 32.38 -12.45
N LEU A 195 -9.29 31.31 -11.66
CA LEU A 195 -10.18 30.18 -11.89
C LEU A 195 -11.35 30.24 -10.91
N SER A 196 -12.56 30.02 -11.42
CA SER A 196 -13.72 29.76 -10.57
C SER A 196 -13.54 28.44 -9.81
N LYS A 197 -14.28 28.24 -8.72
CA LYS A 197 -14.30 26.98 -7.97
C LYS A 197 -14.43 25.75 -8.88
N ALA A 198 -15.38 25.77 -9.82
CA ALA A 198 -15.63 24.66 -10.74
C ALA A 198 -14.41 24.35 -11.61
N LYS A 199 -13.79 25.37 -12.22
CA LYS A 199 -12.59 25.18 -13.04
C LYS A 199 -11.36 24.77 -12.24
N ALA A 200 -11.22 25.26 -11.00
CA ALA A 200 -10.15 24.84 -10.12
C ALA A 200 -10.25 23.34 -9.81
N LEU A 201 -11.46 22.85 -9.53
CA LEU A 201 -11.72 21.41 -9.31
C LEU A 201 -11.64 20.58 -10.60
N GLU A 202 -11.90 21.16 -11.76
CA GLU A 202 -11.69 20.48 -13.06
C GLU A 202 -10.20 20.26 -13.33
N HIS A 203 -9.37 21.28 -13.09
CA HIS A 203 -7.92 21.18 -13.26
C HIS A 203 -7.24 20.38 -12.15
N PHE A 204 -7.75 20.44 -10.92
CA PHE A 204 -7.19 19.76 -9.75
C PHE A 204 -8.32 19.05 -8.95
N PRO A 205 -8.78 17.87 -9.41
CA PRO A 205 -9.96 17.18 -8.84
C PRO A 205 -9.82 16.78 -7.37
N MET A 206 -8.58 16.54 -6.95
CA MET A 206 -8.25 16.14 -5.58
C MET A 206 -8.27 17.30 -4.58
N LEU A 207 -8.44 18.54 -5.04
CA LEU A 207 -8.44 19.70 -4.15
C LEU A 207 -9.65 19.66 -3.21
N LYS A 208 -9.44 20.02 -1.94
CA LYS A 208 -10.52 20.09 -0.95
C LYS A 208 -11.65 21.02 -1.40
N LYS A 209 -12.85 20.46 -1.56
CA LYS A 209 -14.04 21.16 -2.08
C LYS A 209 -14.69 22.09 -1.06
N ASP A 210 -14.57 21.76 0.23
CA ASP A 210 -15.16 22.53 1.32
C ASP A 210 -14.51 23.92 1.41
N LYS A 211 -15.34 24.96 1.54
CA LYS A 211 -14.94 26.39 1.62
C LYS A 211 -14.11 26.95 0.47
N LEU A 212 -13.77 26.16 -0.55
CA LEU A 212 -13.05 26.65 -1.73
C LEU A 212 -13.90 27.69 -2.48
N VAL A 213 -13.33 28.88 -2.68
CA VAL A 213 -13.96 30.00 -3.40
C VAL A 213 -13.55 30.01 -4.87
N GLY A 214 -12.29 29.70 -5.14
CA GLY A 214 -11.67 29.70 -6.46
C GLY A 214 -10.16 29.52 -6.34
N ALA A 215 -9.43 29.79 -7.41
CA ALA A 215 -7.98 29.73 -7.41
C ALA A 215 -7.37 30.82 -8.28
N ILE A 216 -6.11 31.16 -8.03
CA ILE A 216 -5.31 32.05 -8.88
C ILE A 216 -4.16 31.26 -9.44
N VAL A 217 -3.93 31.37 -10.76
CA VAL A 217 -2.80 30.70 -11.41
C VAL A 217 -1.80 31.75 -11.85
N TYR A 218 -0.54 31.56 -11.49
CA TYR A 218 0.60 32.32 -11.99
C TYR A 218 1.65 31.37 -12.57
N TYR A 219 2.66 31.90 -13.26
CA TYR A 219 3.69 31.09 -13.90
C TYR A 219 5.07 31.35 -13.29
N ASP A 220 5.77 30.26 -13.00
CA ASP A 220 7.20 30.26 -12.65
C ASP A 220 7.97 29.32 -13.59
N GLY A 221 9.28 29.24 -13.45
CA GLY A 221 10.08 28.28 -14.22
C GLY A 221 10.29 26.98 -13.43
N GLN A 222 10.31 25.85 -14.12
CA GLN A 222 10.72 24.55 -13.59
C GLN A 222 11.93 24.06 -14.39
N HIS A 223 12.82 23.30 -13.77
CA HIS A 223 14.03 22.77 -14.42
C HIS A 223 14.49 21.45 -13.80
N ASN A 224 15.39 20.75 -14.49
CA ASN A 224 16.19 19.68 -13.90
C ASN A 224 17.53 20.25 -13.38
N ASP A 225 17.64 20.40 -12.06
CA ASP A 225 18.74 21.11 -11.41
C ASP A 225 20.11 20.44 -11.60
N ALA A 226 20.16 19.11 -11.47
CA ALA A 226 21.39 18.35 -11.67
C ALA A 226 21.84 18.32 -13.13
N ARG A 227 20.94 18.01 -14.08
CA ARG A 227 21.25 18.00 -15.51
C ARG A 227 21.66 19.38 -16.01
N MET A 228 21.02 20.44 -15.53
CA MET A 228 21.44 21.78 -15.94
C MET A 228 22.81 22.17 -15.38
N ASN A 229 23.11 21.86 -14.12
CA ASN A 229 24.46 22.09 -13.61
C ASN A 229 25.53 21.32 -14.42
N LEU A 230 25.23 20.07 -14.77
CA LEU A 230 26.10 19.28 -15.62
C LEU A 230 26.25 19.92 -17.01
N ALA A 231 25.18 20.39 -17.63
CA ALA A 231 25.23 21.10 -18.91
C ALA A 231 26.10 22.36 -18.84
N ILE A 232 26.06 23.11 -17.73
CA ILE A 232 26.94 24.28 -17.50
C ILE A 232 28.41 23.83 -17.43
N ALA A 233 28.72 22.80 -16.64
CA ALA A 233 30.08 22.28 -16.50
C ALA A 233 30.62 21.73 -17.84
N LEU A 234 29.82 20.94 -18.56
CA LEU A 234 30.16 20.42 -19.89
C LEU A 234 30.31 21.53 -20.93
N SER A 235 29.52 22.59 -20.84
CA SER A 235 29.70 23.77 -21.70
C SER A 235 31.06 24.44 -21.42
N SER A 236 31.50 24.54 -20.16
CA SER A 236 32.83 25.10 -19.86
C SER A 236 33.96 24.25 -20.47
N VAL A 237 33.82 22.91 -20.44
CA VAL A 237 34.73 21.99 -21.12
C VAL A 237 34.71 22.22 -22.64
N ARG A 238 33.52 22.38 -23.23
CA ARG A 238 33.32 22.61 -24.66
C ARG A 238 34.12 23.82 -25.16
N TYR A 239 34.25 24.84 -24.32
CA TYR A 239 35.03 26.06 -24.58
C TYR A 239 36.50 25.98 -24.14
N GLY A 240 36.95 24.85 -23.58
CA GLY A 240 38.37 24.58 -23.31
C GLY A 240 38.80 24.66 -21.85
N ALA A 241 37.88 24.71 -20.89
CA ALA A 241 38.23 24.63 -19.47
C ALA A 241 38.74 23.22 -19.11
N ALA A 242 39.75 23.17 -18.23
CA ALA A 242 40.24 21.92 -17.64
C ALA A 242 39.38 21.56 -16.42
N VAL A 243 38.56 20.53 -16.50
CA VAL A 243 37.50 20.27 -15.51
C VAL A 243 37.49 18.81 -15.06
N ALA A 244 37.60 18.57 -13.75
CA ALA A 244 37.62 17.21 -13.19
C ALA A 244 36.75 17.09 -11.92
N ASN A 245 35.82 16.13 -11.94
CA ASN A 245 35.15 15.62 -10.75
C ASN A 245 36.03 14.58 -10.04
N TYR A 246 35.69 14.23 -8.81
CA TYR A 246 36.48 13.38 -7.92
C TYR A 246 37.93 13.87 -7.71
N THR A 247 38.12 15.18 -7.63
CA THR A 247 39.40 15.85 -7.42
C THR A 247 39.28 16.80 -6.22
N GLU A 248 39.83 16.40 -5.08
CA GLU A 248 39.75 17.15 -3.81
C GLU A 248 40.89 18.15 -3.67
N VAL A 249 40.60 19.37 -3.23
CA VAL A 249 41.63 20.31 -2.77
C VAL A 249 42.00 19.99 -1.33
N MET A 250 43.27 19.61 -1.11
CA MET A 250 43.80 19.22 0.18
C MET A 250 44.32 20.41 0.99
N HIS A 251 44.99 21.36 0.32
CA HIS A 251 45.43 22.62 0.91
C HIS A 251 45.74 23.65 -0.20
N LEU A 252 45.69 24.93 0.16
CA LEU A 252 46.06 26.03 -0.74
C LEU A 252 47.57 26.17 -0.82
N LEU A 253 48.08 26.39 -2.04
CA LEU A 253 49.48 26.72 -2.27
C LEU A 253 49.66 28.22 -2.07
N LYS A 254 50.68 28.61 -1.32
CA LYS A 254 50.99 30.01 -1.05
C LYS A 254 52.43 30.33 -1.40
N THR A 255 52.62 31.51 -1.98
CA THR A 255 53.93 32.10 -2.23
C THR A 255 54.07 33.40 -1.44
N LYS A 256 55.25 33.63 -0.87
CA LYS A 256 55.55 34.90 -0.19
C LYS A 256 55.85 35.98 -1.21
N ASP A 257 55.15 37.09 -1.10
CA ASP A 257 55.45 38.29 -1.88
C ASP A 257 56.84 38.81 -1.49
N PRO A 258 57.80 38.91 -2.44
CA PRO A 258 59.16 39.35 -2.15
C PRO A 258 59.24 40.80 -1.61
N GLN A 259 58.23 41.64 -1.87
CA GLN A 259 58.23 43.04 -1.47
C GLN A 259 57.50 43.29 -0.15
N SER A 260 56.36 42.62 0.08
CA SER A 260 55.54 42.84 1.29
C SER A 260 55.71 41.77 2.37
N GLY A 261 56.31 40.62 2.04
CA GLY A 261 56.43 39.46 2.93
C GLY A 261 55.11 38.73 3.22
N GLN A 262 53.98 39.20 2.66
CA GLN A 262 52.68 38.58 2.82
C GLN A 262 52.57 37.31 1.97
N GLU A 263 51.89 36.30 2.50
CA GLU A 263 51.60 35.07 1.78
C GLU A 263 50.39 35.27 0.87
N LYS A 264 50.56 35.02 -0.43
CA LYS A 264 49.50 35.05 -1.45
C LYS A 264 49.19 33.66 -1.95
N VAL A 265 47.91 33.35 -2.13
CA VAL A 265 47.45 32.08 -2.70
C VAL A 265 47.81 32.05 -4.19
N CYS A 266 48.44 30.96 -4.64
CA CYS A 266 48.94 30.79 -6.02
C CYS A 266 48.53 29.44 -6.65
N GLY A 267 47.56 28.76 -6.07
CA GLY A 267 47.09 27.45 -6.53
C GLY A 267 46.61 26.57 -5.39
N ALA A 268 46.46 25.28 -5.68
CA ALA A 268 46.04 24.28 -4.71
C ALA A 268 46.73 22.93 -4.95
N ARG A 269 47.00 22.21 -3.86
CA ARG A 269 47.33 20.79 -3.89
C ARG A 269 46.03 20.00 -4.04
N CYS A 270 45.93 19.23 -5.10
CA CYS A 270 44.77 18.41 -5.42
C CYS A 270 45.07 16.92 -5.26
N ARG A 271 44.05 16.13 -4.93
CA ARG A 271 44.09 14.67 -4.91
C ARG A 271 42.98 14.10 -5.78
N ASP A 272 43.33 13.28 -6.75
CA ASP A 272 42.34 12.45 -7.46
C ASP A 272 41.85 11.36 -6.51
N LEU A 273 40.57 11.37 -6.16
CA LEU A 273 39.99 10.40 -5.23
C LEU A 273 39.81 9.01 -5.85
N ILE A 274 39.90 8.89 -7.19
CA ILE A 274 39.81 7.59 -7.88
C ILE A 274 41.15 6.86 -7.84
N THR A 275 42.25 7.57 -8.13
CA THR A 275 43.60 6.96 -8.21
C THR A 275 44.44 7.16 -6.94
N GLY A 276 44.05 8.09 -6.07
CA GLY A 276 44.82 8.53 -4.90
C GLY A 276 46.01 9.44 -5.25
N HIS A 277 46.26 9.72 -6.54
CA HIS A 277 47.40 10.52 -6.98
C HIS A 277 47.22 11.99 -6.60
N GLU A 278 48.26 12.58 -6.04
CA GLU A 278 48.30 13.98 -5.67
C GLU A 278 49.16 14.81 -6.61
N PHE A 279 48.70 16.01 -6.94
CA PHE A 279 49.38 16.92 -7.84
C PHE A 279 49.04 18.38 -7.51
N ASP A 280 49.87 19.29 -7.98
CA ASP A 280 49.68 20.73 -7.77
C ASP A 280 48.99 21.33 -8.99
N VAL A 281 47.98 22.17 -8.75
CA VAL A 281 47.36 23.01 -9.78
C VAL A 281 47.71 24.46 -9.46
N LYS A 282 48.57 25.07 -10.28
CA LYS A 282 48.99 26.47 -10.12
C LYS A 282 47.99 27.40 -10.79
N ALA A 283 47.63 28.49 -10.11
CA ALA A 283 46.73 29.49 -10.66
C ALA A 283 46.99 30.88 -10.09
N LYS A 284 46.78 31.91 -10.91
CA LYS A 284 46.89 33.32 -10.48
C LYS A 284 45.79 33.68 -9.48
N CYS A 285 44.58 33.16 -9.69
CA CYS A 285 43.43 33.36 -8.83
C CYS A 285 42.79 32.02 -8.45
N VAL A 286 42.48 31.84 -7.16
CA VAL A 286 41.67 30.71 -6.69
C VAL A 286 40.31 31.22 -6.24
N ILE A 287 39.24 30.65 -6.78
CA ILE A 287 37.85 30.96 -6.46
C ILE A 287 37.27 29.81 -5.63
N ASN A 288 36.85 30.13 -4.40
CA ASN A 288 36.09 29.27 -3.52
C ASN A 288 34.59 29.37 -3.84
N ALA A 289 34.04 28.32 -4.46
CA ALA A 289 32.63 28.19 -4.78
C ALA A 289 32.04 26.88 -4.20
N THR A 290 32.46 26.53 -2.98
CA THR A 290 32.17 25.23 -2.34
C THR A 290 30.84 25.19 -1.58
N GLY A 291 29.96 26.17 -1.79
CA GLY A 291 28.59 26.18 -1.26
C GLY A 291 28.55 26.10 0.28
N PRO A 292 27.85 25.11 0.88
CA PRO A 292 27.86 24.92 2.33
C PRO A 292 29.26 24.71 2.94
N PHE A 293 30.24 24.26 2.14
CA PHE A 293 31.63 24.02 2.57
C PHE A 293 32.53 25.24 2.43
N THR A 294 31.99 26.41 2.11
CA THR A 294 32.77 27.64 1.90
C THR A 294 33.77 27.91 3.03
N ASP A 295 33.36 27.72 4.29
CA ASP A 295 34.24 27.98 5.43
C ASP A 295 35.40 26.99 5.56
N SER A 296 35.28 25.76 5.03
CA SER A 296 36.37 24.79 5.02
C SER A 296 37.57 25.30 4.21
N LEU A 297 37.32 25.83 3.01
CA LEU A 297 38.40 26.36 2.18
C LEU A 297 38.92 27.72 2.68
N ARG A 298 38.05 28.57 3.26
CA ARG A 298 38.49 29.82 3.91
C ARG A 298 39.43 29.56 5.09
N LYS A 299 39.20 28.49 5.85
CA LYS A 299 40.09 28.11 6.96
C LYS A 299 41.41 27.50 6.50
N MET A 300 41.45 26.84 5.34
CA MET A 300 42.71 26.45 4.70
C MET A 300 43.58 27.67 4.34
N ASP A 301 42.95 28.81 4.04
CA ASP A 301 43.65 30.07 3.87
C ASP A 301 44.08 30.67 5.22
N ASN A 302 43.13 30.90 6.13
CA ASN A 302 43.43 31.45 7.45
C ASN A 302 42.54 30.80 8.52
N GLN A 303 43.15 30.04 9.42
CA GLN A 303 42.48 29.27 10.47
C GLN A 303 41.69 30.15 11.46
N GLU A 304 42.08 31.42 11.63
CA GLU A 304 41.42 32.37 12.54
C GLU A 304 40.14 32.99 11.94
N THR A 305 39.82 32.69 10.68
CA THR A 305 38.64 33.24 10.00
C THR A 305 37.35 32.71 10.61
N LYS A 306 36.43 33.63 10.97
CA LYS A 306 35.10 33.28 11.46
C LYS A 306 34.23 32.67 10.36
N ASN A 307 33.40 31.71 10.74
CA ASN A 307 32.40 31.12 9.84
C ASN A 307 31.41 32.19 9.37
N ILE A 308 31.12 32.20 8.07
CA ILE A 308 30.07 33.04 7.48
C ILE A 308 28.85 32.23 7.06
N CYS A 309 29.01 30.91 6.87
CA CYS A 309 27.91 30.04 6.45
C CYS A 309 27.04 29.65 7.66
N GLN A 310 25.75 29.93 7.56
CA GLN A 310 24.69 29.45 8.43
C GLN A 310 23.89 28.36 7.68
N PRO A 311 24.32 27.10 7.73
CA PRO A 311 23.64 26.01 7.03
C PRO A 311 22.22 25.76 7.58
N SER A 312 21.25 25.62 6.66
CA SER A 312 19.90 25.17 6.96
C SER A 312 19.51 23.98 6.09
N ALA A 313 18.97 22.92 6.69
CA ALA A 313 18.45 21.75 5.99
C ALA A 313 17.06 22.03 5.43
N GLY A 314 16.83 21.56 4.21
CA GLY A 314 15.52 21.54 3.58
C GLY A 314 15.22 20.18 3.00
N VAL A 315 14.13 19.58 3.48
CA VAL A 315 13.67 18.26 3.03
C VAL A 315 12.59 18.40 1.98
N HIS A 316 12.57 17.46 1.03
CA HIS A 316 11.51 17.25 0.06
C HIS A 316 11.19 15.76 -0.02
N ILE A 317 9.97 15.45 -0.44
CA ILE A 317 9.51 14.10 -0.73
C ILE A 317 9.01 14.01 -2.17
N VAL A 318 9.08 12.81 -2.74
CA VAL A 318 8.39 12.43 -3.98
C VAL A 318 7.30 11.45 -3.64
N ILE A 319 6.11 11.71 -4.16
CA ILE A 319 4.92 10.86 -4.08
C ILE A 319 4.39 10.58 -5.50
N PRO A 320 3.54 9.57 -5.69
CA PRO A 320 2.97 9.23 -7.00
C PRO A 320 2.37 10.44 -7.72
N GLY A 321 2.53 10.45 -9.05
CA GLY A 321 2.08 11.55 -9.89
C GLY A 321 0.59 11.85 -9.78
N TYR A 322 -0.24 10.88 -9.38
CA TYR A 322 -1.66 11.11 -9.22
C TYR A 322 -2.01 12.14 -8.15
N TYR A 323 -1.08 12.57 -7.28
CA TYR A 323 -1.29 13.64 -6.28
C TYR A 323 -1.25 15.06 -6.83
N SER A 324 -0.81 15.26 -8.08
CA SER A 324 -0.86 16.56 -8.76
C SER A 324 -1.13 16.40 -10.25
N PRO A 325 -1.85 17.33 -10.91
CA PRO A 325 -1.97 17.32 -12.36
C PRO A 325 -0.60 17.37 -13.06
N ASP A 326 -0.44 16.61 -14.15
CA ASP A 326 0.83 16.48 -14.90
C ASP A 326 1.49 17.81 -15.29
N ASN A 327 0.69 18.86 -15.46
CA ASN A 327 1.14 20.14 -16.03
C ASN A 327 0.86 21.33 -15.12
N MET A 328 0.46 21.14 -13.87
CA MET A 328 0.13 22.23 -12.96
C MET A 328 0.56 21.94 -11.52
N GLY A 329 1.40 22.82 -10.97
CA GLY A 329 1.77 22.78 -9.56
C GLY A 329 0.71 23.43 -8.68
N LEU A 330 0.78 23.18 -7.37
CA LEU A 330 -0.01 23.83 -6.34
C LEU A 330 0.92 24.48 -5.30
N LEU A 331 0.48 25.64 -4.79
CA LEU A 331 1.16 26.40 -3.76
C LEU A 331 0.28 26.48 -2.51
N ASP A 332 0.80 25.99 -1.40
CA ASP A 332 0.31 26.31 -0.06
C ASP A 332 1.00 27.59 0.44
N PRO A 333 0.27 28.72 0.56
CA PRO A 333 0.86 29.99 0.97
C PRO A 333 1.10 30.11 2.48
N ALA A 334 0.53 29.23 3.31
CA ALA A 334 0.60 29.31 4.77
C ALA A 334 0.30 27.95 5.41
N THR A 335 1.35 27.19 5.68
CA THR A 335 1.31 25.97 6.49
C THR A 335 0.98 26.26 7.96
N SER A 336 0.77 25.21 8.76
CA SER A 336 0.53 25.30 10.21
C SER A 336 1.58 26.13 10.99
N ASP A 337 2.80 26.24 10.48
CA ASP A 337 3.91 27.02 11.06
C ASP A 337 4.28 28.29 10.27
N GLY A 338 3.48 28.68 9.27
CA GLY A 338 3.67 29.90 8.48
C GLY A 338 4.73 29.81 7.36
N ARG A 339 5.18 28.59 7.03
CA ARG A 339 6.01 28.27 5.86
C ARG A 339 5.14 28.10 4.60
N ILE A 340 5.82 27.79 3.50
CA ILE A 340 5.24 27.58 2.18
C ILE A 340 5.62 26.17 1.73
N ILE A 341 4.64 25.41 1.26
CA ILE A 341 4.86 24.12 0.62
C ILE A 341 4.39 24.19 -0.83
N PHE A 342 5.22 23.66 -1.72
CA PHE A 342 4.93 23.46 -3.11
C PHE A 342 4.61 21.98 -3.37
N PHE A 343 3.70 21.76 -4.30
CA PHE A 343 3.29 20.47 -4.83
C PHE A 343 3.51 20.56 -6.33
N LEU A 344 4.52 19.89 -6.86
CA LEU A 344 5.00 20.16 -8.21
C LEU A 344 5.01 18.87 -9.01
N PRO A 345 4.35 18.81 -10.17
CA PRO A 345 4.56 17.68 -11.07
C PRO A 345 6.00 17.71 -11.57
N TRP A 346 6.73 16.60 -11.46
CA TRP A 346 8.12 16.49 -11.89
C TRP A 346 8.41 15.05 -12.32
N GLU A 347 8.84 14.87 -13.58
CA GLU A 347 9.15 13.56 -14.17
C GLU A 347 8.05 12.50 -13.91
N LYS A 348 6.78 12.89 -14.13
CA LYS A 348 5.56 12.08 -13.89
C LYS A 348 5.26 11.73 -12.43
N MET A 349 6.02 12.27 -11.48
CA MET A 349 5.75 12.16 -10.06
C MET A 349 5.36 13.52 -9.48
N THR A 350 5.05 13.58 -8.19
CA THR A 350 4.77 14.82 -7.48
C THR A 350 5.84 15.08 -6.42
N ILE A 351 6.51 16.21 -6.51
CA ILE A 351 7.40 16.70 -5.44
C ILE A 351 6.59 17.51 -4.45
N ALA A 352 6.75 17.22 -3.16
CA ALA A 352 6.22 18.04 -2.09
C ALA A 352 7.35 18.53 -1.17
N GLY A 353 7.34 19.83 -0.84
CA GLY A 353 8.33 20.42 0.06
C GLY A 353 8.25 21.96 0.11
N THR A 354 8.95 22.61 1.03
CA THR A 354 10.11 22.11 1.77
C THR A 354 10.10 22.53 3.24
N THR A 355 10.90 21.86 4.06
CA THR A 355 11.19 22.26 5.44
C THR A 355 12.37 23.24 5.53
N ASP A 356 12.56 23.82 6.71
CA ASP A 356 13.65 24.75 6.99
C ASP A 356 14.08 24.61 8.46
N SER A 357 15.23 23.98 8.68
CA SER A 357 15.74 23.63 10.02
C SER A 357 17.26 23.84 10.08
N PRO A 358 17.80 24.57 11.08
CA PRO A 358 19.24 24.72 11.26
C PRO A 358 19.94 23.36 11.32
N THR A 359 21.11 23.24 10.68
CA THR A 359 21.84 21.96 10.60
C THR A 359 23.35 22.15 10.67
N SER A 360 24.13 21.08 10.68
CA SER A 360 25.58 21.13 10.49
C SER A 360 25.94 20.82 9.03
N VAL A 361 27.06 21.36 8.56
CA VAL A 361 27.54 21.05 7.20
C VAL A 361 28.00 19.60 7.15
N THR A 362 27.42 18.81 6.24
CA THR A 362 27.79 17.42 5.97
C THR A 362 27.77 17.14 4.47
N ALA A 363 28.62 16.21 4.01
CA ALA A 363 28.63 15.77 2.62
C ALA A 363 27.44 14.87 2.29
N HIS A 364 26.85 14.25 3.32
CA HIS A 364 25.77 13.27 3.21
C HIS A 364 24.57 13.75 4.03
N PRO A 365 23.83 14.78 3.58
CA PRO A 365 22.63 15.23 4.28
C PRO A 365 21.52 14.18 4.15
N ILE A 366 20.96 13.81 5.30
CA ILE A 366 19.95 12.77 5.47
C ILE A 366 18.59 13.45 5.74
N PRO A 367 17.50 13.07 5.05
CA PRO A 367 16.16 13.56 5.37
C PRO A 367 15.69 13.00 6.72
N GLY A 368 15.18 13.88 7.59
CA GLY A 368 14.59 13.49 8.87
C GLY A 368 13.15 12.98 8.71
N GLU A 369 12.76 11.98 9.49
CA GLU A 369 11.38 11.47 9.50
C GLU A 369 10.37 12.53 9.98
N ASP A 370 10.76 13.38 10.94
CA ASP A 370 9.88 14.46 11.42
C ASP A 370 9.54 15.46 10.30
N ASP A 371 10.52 15.75 9.43
CA ASP A 371 10.33 16.61 8.26
C ASP A 371 9.41 15.95 7.22
N ILE A 372 9.59 14.64 6.96
CA ILE A 372 8.74 13.87 6.05
C ILE A 372 7.29 13.85 6.55
N ASN A 373 7.08 13.53 7.82
CA ASN A 373 5.76 13.48 8.44
C ASN A 373 5.12 14.87 8.53
N PHE A 374 5.91 15.93 8.73
CA PHE A 374 5.43 17.30 8.61
C PHE A 374 4.88 17.58 7.20
N ILE A 375 5.64 17.28 6.15
CA ILE A 375 5.19 17.50 4.77
C ILE A 375 3.90 16.72 4.49
N LEU A 376 3.83 15.43 4.87
CA LEU A 376 2.63 14.60 4.67
C LEU A 376 1.39 15.16 5.39
N ARG A 377 1.54 15.69 6.61
CA ARG A 377 0.44 16.32 7.35
C ARG A 377 -0.07 17.58 6.65
N GLU A 378 0.82 18.41 6.13
CA GLU A 378 0.42 19.62 5.41
C GLU A 378 -0.27 19.28 4.08
N ILE A 379 0.19 18.26 3.36
CA ILE A 379 -0.47 17.75 2.13
C ILE A 379 -1.94 17.39 2.40
N ARG A 380 -2.21 16.64 3.48
CA ARG A 380 -3.58 16.20 3.84
C ARG A 380 -4.56 17.35 4.03
N ASN A 381 -4.09 18.54 4.41
CA ASN A 381 -4.97 19.68 4.65
C ASN A 381 -5.59 20.25 3.36
N TYR A 382 -4.96 20.01 2.20
CA TYR A 382 -5.35 20.56 0.91
C TYR A 382 -6.06 19.57 -0.01
N LEU A 383 -5.92 18.28 0.25
CA LEU A 383 -6.57 17.24 -0.53
C LEU A 383 -7.97 16.92 -0.01
N SER A 384 -8.82 16.37 -0.88
CA SER A 384 -10.14 15.86 -0.51
C SER A 384 -10.02 14.76 0.55
N PRO A 385 -10.96 14.62 1.48
CA PRO A 385 -10.99 13.49 2.42
C PRO A 385 -10.99 12.12 1.74
N ASP A 386 -11.43 12.05 0.48
CA ASP A 386 -11.44 10.84 -0.34
C ASP A 386 -10.03 10.43 -0.83
N VAL A 387 -9.03 11.30 -0.66
CA VAL A 387 -7.64 11.07 -1.08
C VAL A 387 -6.80 10.88 0.17
N GLU A 388 -6.51 9.62 0.49
CA GLU A 388 -5.72 9.28 1.66
C GLU A 388 -4.21 9.43 1.37
N VAL A 389 -3.53 10.28 2.13
CA VAL A 389 -2.08 10.52 2.00
C VAL A 389 -1.33 9.64 2.99
N ARG A 390 -0.65 8.61 2.49
CA ARG A 390 0.04 7.60 3.32
C ARG A 390 1.55 7.82 3.28
N ARG A 391 2.25 7.44 4.36
CA ARG A 391 3.72 7.47 4.40
C ARG A 391 4.36 6.49 3.41
N GLY A 392 3.67 5.37 3.14
CA GLY A 392 4.05 4.40 2.11
C GLY A 392 3.94 4.94 0.67
N ASP A 393 3.35 6.12 0.46
CA ASP A 393 3.34 6.78 -0.84
C ASP A 393 4.62 7.59 -1.08
N VAL A 394 5.50 7.74 -0.10
CA VAL A 394 6.78 8.42 -0.31
C VAL A 394 7.75 7.49 -1.03
N LEU A 395 7.94 7.73 -2.32
CA LEU A 395 8.80 6.96 -3.22
C LEU A 395 10.29 7.31 -3.06
N ALA A 396 10.58 8.56 -2.67
CA ALA A 396 11.91 9.05 -2.35
C ALA A 396 11.81 10.29 -1.44
N ALA A 397 12.83 10.55 -0.64
CA ALA A 397 12.96 11.80 0.11
C ALA A 397 14.41 12.26 0.13
N TRP A 398 14.69 13.55 0.07
CA TRP A 398 16.07 14.03 0.15
C TRP A 398 16.16 15.29 1.02
N SER A 399 17.34 15.50 1.61
CA SER A 399 17.67 16.73 2.34
C SER A 399 18.78 17.48 1.62
N GLY A 400 18.59 18.78 1.38
CA GLY A 400 19.62 19.69 0.87
C GLY A 400 20.04 20.72 1.91
N ILE A 401 21.31 21.12 1.93
CA ILE A 401 21.81 22.17 2.83
C ILE A 401 21.84 23.50 2.08
N ARG A 402 21.06 24.47 2.53
CA ARG A 402 21.07 25.86 2.05
C ARG A 402 22.27 26.59 2.67
N PRO A 403 23.18 27.15 1.87
CA PRO A 403 24.30 27.92 2.39
C PRO A 403 23.86 29.36 2.69
N LEU A 404 23.05 29.57 3.72
CA LEU A 404 22.71 30.94 4.13
C LEU A 404 23.98 31.62 4.65
N VAL A 405 24.09 32.94 4.49
CA VAL A 405 25.33 33.65 4.83
C VAL A 405 25.07 34.84 5.72
N THR A 406 25.94 35.07 6.69
CA THR A 406 26.04 36.36 7.39
C THR A 406 27.12 37.20 6.75
N ASP A 407 26.84 38.49 6.58
CA ASP A 407 27.82 39.44 6.08
C ASP A 407 28.94 39.64 7.12
N PRO A 408 30.22 39.30 6.82
CA PRO A 408 31.33 39.48 7.74
C PRO A 408 31.63 40.96 8.05
N ASP A 409 31.22 41.90 7.19
CA ASP A 409 31.45 43.34 7.34
C ASP A 409 30.26 44.06 8.03
N SER A 410 29.15 43.36 8.28
CA SER A 410 27.99 43.91 8.98
C SER A 410 28.22 44.05 10.48
N LYS A 411 27.80 45.19 11.05
CA LYS A 411 27.83 45.45 12.50
C LYS A 411 26.82 44.60 13.29
N ASP A 412 25.84 43.99 12.60
CA ASP A 412 24.80 43.14 13.18
C ASP A 412 25.01 41.69 12.75
N THR A 413 25.72 40.94 13.60
CA THR A 413 26.15 39.55 13.36
C THR A 413 25.00 38.54 13.33
N GLN A 414 23.76 38.95 13.60
CA GLN A 414 22.57 38.09 13.50
C GLN A 414 21.75 38.29 12.22
N SER A 415 22.05 39.32 11.43
CA SER A 415 21.33 39.57 10.18
C SER A 415 21.86 38.69 9.04
N ILE A 416 21.10 37.64 8.69
CA ILE A 416 21.39 36.78 7.54
C ILE A 416 21.29 37.63 6.26
N CYS A 417 22.37 37.70 5.49
CA CYS A 417 22.39 38.32 4.16
C CYS A 417 21.46 37.53 3.23
N ARG A 418 20.53 38.24 2.59
CA ARG A 418 19.46 37.63 1.79
C ARG A 418 19.91 37.29 0.36
N ASN A 419 21.06 37.81 -0.06
CA ASN A 419 21.71 37.58 -1.34
C ASN A 419 23.01 36.76 -1.15
N HIS A 420 23.80 36.63 -2.21
CA HIS A 420 25.17 36.15 -2.13
C HIS A 420 26.13 37.25 -1.68
N ILE A 421 27.32 36.83 -1.24
CA ILE A 421 28.44 37.70 -0.92
C ILE A 421 29.68 37.27 -1.69
N VAL A 422 30.41 38.25 -2.22
CA VAL A 422 31.76 38.06 -2.80
C VAL A 422 32.75 38.74 -1.88
N SER A 423 33.70 37.97 -1.34
CA SER A 423 34.75 38.46 -0.45
C SER A 423 36.12 38.04 -0.96
N ILE A 424 37.13 38.86 -0.71
CA ILE A 424 38.52 38.59 -1.09
C ILE A 424 39.36 38.64 0.17
N SER A 425 40.11 37.57 0.48
CA SER A 425 40.99 37.55 1.64
C SER A 425 42.28 38.34 1.41
N ASP A 426 43.02 38.64 2.48
CA ASP A 426 44.31 39.32 2.42
C ASP A 426 45.36 38.57 1.56
N SER A 427 45.23 37.24 1.47
CA SER A 427 46.09 36.39 0.63
C SER A 427 45.61 36.29 -0.82
N GLY A 428 44.46 36.91 -1.16
CA GLY A 428 43.88 36.93 -2.50
C GLY A 428 42.90 35.79 -2.82
N LEU A 429 42.48 34.97 -1.85
CA LEU A 429 41.42 33.97 -2.08
C LEU A 429 40.09 34.67 -2.34
N VAL A 430 39.48 34.42 -3.50
CA VAL A 430 38.14 34.94 -3.83
C VAL A 430 37.10 33.95 -3.35
N THR A 431 36.11 34.39 -2.57
CA THR A 431 35.04 33.53 -2.05
C THR A 431 33.68 34.06 -2.44
N ILE A 432 32.88 33.20 -3.08
CA ILE A 432 31.46 33.40 -3.33
C ILE A 432 30.65 32.49 -2.39
N ALA A 433 29.75 33.09 -1.61
CA ALA A 433 28.94 32.38 -0.62
C ALA A 433 27.50 32.86 -0.66
N GLY A 434 26.53 31.98 -0.38
CA GLY A 434 25.11 32.32 -0.43
C GLY A 434 24.49 32.22 -1.82
N GLY A 435 23.41 32.99 -1.99
CA GLY A 435 22.68 33.09 -3.25
C GLY A 435 21.71 31.94 -3.55
N LYS A 436 21.18 31.95 -4.77
CA LYS A 436 20.11 31.04 -5.23
C LYS A 436 20.49 30.40 -6.55
N TRP A 437 19.90 29.23 -6.82
CA TRP A 437 20.12 28.55 -8.09
C TRP A 437 19.71 29.44 -9.28
N THR A 438 18.56 30.12 -9.21
CA THR A 438 18.07 31.00 -10.29
C THR A 438 19.09 32.07 -10.70
N THR A 439 19.90 32.57 -9.76
CA THR A 439 20.85 33.67 -10.00
C THR A 439 22.29 33.19 -10.19
N TYR A 440 22.53 31.90 -10.44
CA TYR A 440 23.91 31.36 -10.55
C TYR A 440 24.79 32.10 -11.55
N ARG A 441 24.24 32.56 -12.67
CA ARG A 441 24.99 33.22 -13.74
C ARG A 441 25.37 34.66 -13.37
N SER A 442 24.47 35.43 -12.77
CA SER A 442 24.81 36.77 -12.27
C SER A 442 25.83 36.69 -11.12
N MET A 443 25.67 35.71 -10.22
CA MET A 443 26.68 35.44 -9.18
C MET A 443 28.05 35.13 -9.77
N ALA A 444 28.11 34.32 -10.83
CA ALA A 444 29.35 34.01 -11.52
C ALA A 444 29.97 35.26 -12.16
N GLU A 445 29.15 36.08 -12.85
CA GLU A 445 29.58 37.34 -13.46
C GLU A 445 30.21 38.30 -12.44
N GLU A 446 29.54 38.52 -11.31
CA GLU A 446 30.05 39.38 -10.23
C GLU A 446 31.31 38.82 -9.57
N THR A 447 31.37 37.50 -9.37
CA THR A 447 32.54 36.83 -8.79
C THR A 447 33.76 36.98 -9.71
N LEU A 448 33.58 36.80 -11.02
CA LEU A 448 34.67 36.94 -11.99
C LEU A 448 35.09 38.40 -12.17
N ASP A 449 34.15 39.34 -12.16
CA ASP A 449 34.49 40.77 -12.19
C ASP A 449 35.35 41.17 -10.99
N ALA A 450 35.00 40.69 -9.80
CA ALA A 450 35.79 40.90 -8.58
C ALA A 450 37.17 40.23 -8.68
N ALA A 451 37.24 38.98 -9.15
CA ALA A 451 38.49 38.25 -9.32
C ALA A 451 39.44 38.92 -10.33
N ILE A 452 38.91 39.32 -11.49
CA ILE A 452 39.65 40.01 -12.56
C ILE A 452 40.25 41.30 -12.02
N LYS A 453 39.45 42.10 -11.29
CA LYS A 453 39.91 43.36 -10.71
C LYS A 453 40.97 43.14 -9.61
N ALA A 454 40.77 42.18 -8.72
CA ALA A 454 41.66 41.93 -7.59
C ALA A 454 43.02 41.36 -8.01
N HIS A 455 43.04 40.53 -9.04
CA HIS A 455 44.24 39.83 -9.52
C HIS A 455 44.83 40.41 -10.82
N GLY A 456 44.25 41.49 -11.35
CA GLY A 456 44.73 42.15 -12.57
C GLY A 456 44.72 41.24 -13.80
N LEU A 457 43.72 40.36 -13.91
CA LEU A 457 43.62 39.40 -15.02
C LEU A 457 43.19 40.12 -16.32
N SER A 458 43.64 39.61 -17.48
CA SER A 458 43.21 40.12 -18.79
C SER A 458 42.05 39.27 -19.31
N ALA A 459 40.84 39.82 -19.30
CA ALA A 459 39.62 39.12 -19.70
C ALA A 459 38.75 39.98 -20.63
N ALA A 460 38.00 39.32 -21.52
CA ALA A 460 36.92 39.95 -22.28
C ALA A 460 35.69 40.24 -21.39
N PRO A 461 34.73 41.07 -21.85
CA PRO A 461 33.45 41.24 -21.17
C PRO A 461 32.68 39.91 -21.03
N CYS A 462 31.78 39.83 -20.04
CA CYS A 462 30.92 38.66 -19.84
C CYS A 462 30.14 38.30 -21.12
N LYS A 463 30.18 37.03 -21.52
CA LYS A 463 29.46 36.48 -22.69
C LYS A 463 28.43 35.41 -22.31
N SER A 464 28.13 35.24 -21.01
CA SER A 464 27.30 34.14 -20.51
C SER A 464 25.79 34.33 -20.72
N VAL A 465 25.31 35.57 -20.91
CA VAL A 465 23.90 35.86 -21.19
C VAL A 465 23.54 35.39 -22.59
N GLY A 466 22.50 34.58 -22.73
CA GLY A 466 22.05 34.04 -24.01
C GLY A 466 22.92 32.94 -24.60
N LEU A 467 23.97 32.50 -23.89
CA LEU A 467 24.85 31.43 -24.34
C LEU A 467 24.16 30.08 -24.24
N THR A 468 23.84 29.46 -25.38
CA THR A 468 23.18 28.16 -25.43
C THR A 468 24.03 27.10 -24.72
N LEU A 469 23.43 26.38 -23.76
CA LEU A 469 24.13 25.30 -23.05
C LEU A 469 24.18 24.01 -23.87
N GLU A 470 25.11 23.14 -23.53
CA GLU A 470 25.23 21.79 -24.09
C GLU A 470 23.86 21.07 -24.11
N GLY A 471 23.51 20.45 -25.24
CA GLY A 471 22.20 19.84 -25.48
C GLY A 471 21.12 20.81 -25.98
N GLY A 472 21.23 22.12 -25.73
CA GLY A 472 20.20 23.10 -26.13
C GLY A 472 20.10 23.32 -27.65
N LYS A 473 21.21 23.19 -28.36
CA LYS A 473 21.27 23.42 -29.81
C LYS A 473 20.46 22.38 -30.59
N GLY A 474 19.59 22.85 -31.48
CA GLY A 474 18.77 22.00 -32.35
C GLY A 474 17.56 21.36 -31.67
N TRP A 475 17.31 21.67 -30.39
CA TRP A 475 16.13 21.18 -29.69
C TRP A 475 14.84 21.82 -30.22
N THR A 476 13.79 21.02 -30.31
CA THR A 476 12.43 21.47 -30.60
C THR A 476 11.43 20.61 -29.80
N PRO A 477 10.22 21.12 -29.49
CA PRO A 477 9.19 20.33 -28.78
C PRO A 477 8.78 19.04 -29.51
N THR A 478 9.03 18.95 -30.81
CA THR A 478 8.71 17.80 -31.66
C THR A 478 9.90 16.87 -31.93
N LEU A 479 11.08 17.13 -31.35
CA LEU A 479 12.30 16.34 -31.57
C LEU A 479 12.07 14.84 -31.28
N TYR A 480 11.28 14.52 -30.26
CA TYR A 480 10.95 13.14 -29.89
C TYR A 480 10.31 12.35 -31.05
N ILE A 481 9.56 13.01 -31.94
CA ILE A 481 8.91 12.35 -33.09
C ILE A 481 9.98 11.75 -34.01
N ARG A 482 11.09 12.46 -34.23
CA ARG A 482 12.21 11.94 -35.02
C ARG A 482 12.91 10.79 -34.33
N LEU A 483 13.09 10.84 -33.01
CA LEU A 483 13.66 9.71 -32.26
C LEU A 483 12.80 8.44 -32.42
N VAL A 484 11.47 8.58 -32.39
CA VAL A 484 10.54 7.47 -32.64
C VAL A 484 10.65 6.98 -34.10
N GLN A 485 10.62 7.89 -35.08
CA GLN A 485 10.59 7.54 -36.51
C GLN A 485 11.92 6.96 -37.02
N ASP A 486 13.05 7.55 -36.62
CA ASP A 486 14.36 7.22 -37.17
C ASP A 486 14.98 6.00 -36.48
N TYR A 487 14.67 5.77 -35.19
CA TYR A 487 15.29 4.71 -34.39
C TYR A 487 14.29 3.63 -33.93
N GLY A 488 12.98 3.89 -33.96
CA GLY A 488 11.99 2.95 -33.43
C GLY A 488 11.96 2.90 -31.91
N LEU A 489 12.27 4.02 -31.25
CA LEU A 489 12.13 4.18 -29.80
C LEU A 489 10.66 4.30 -29.41
N GLU A 490 10.34 3.84 -28.20
CA GLU A 490 9.03 4.07 -27.61
C GLU A 490 8.78 5.58 -27.38
N ASN A 491 7.53 6.03 -27.52
CA ASN A 491 7.16 7.44 -27.41
C ASN A 491 7.59 8.07 -26.08
N GLU A 492 7.41 7.35 -24.97
CA GLU A 492 7.77 7.84 -23.65
C GLU A 492 9.29 8.03 -23.50
N VAL A 493 10.08 7.02 -23.88
CA VAL A 493 11.55 7.07 -23.90
C VAL A 493 12.02 8.20 -24.80
N ALA A 494 11.45 8.35 -26.00
CA ALA A 494 11.82 9.41 -26.92
C ALA A 494 11.56 10.81 -26.34
N LYS A 495 10.43 11.03 -25.65
CA LYS A 495 10.13 12.30 -24.98
C LYS A 495 11.12 12.58 -23.85
N HIS A 496 11.41 11.57 -23.03
CA HIS A 496 12.41 11.65 -21.97
C HIS A 496 13.80 12.03 -22.50
N LEU A 497 14.30 11.32 -23.51
CA LEU A 497 15.61 11.62 -24.10
C LEU A 497 15.64 13.03 -24.70
N ALA A 498 14.58 13.46 -25.39
CA ALA A 498 14.47 14.80 -25.96
C ALA A 498 14.47 15.90 -24.89
N ALA A 499 13.86 15.67 -23.72
CA ALA A 499 13.88 16.61 -22.60
C ALA A 499 15.24 16.60 -21.87
N THR A 500 15.86 15.44 -21.69
CA THR A 500 17.08 15.28 -20.87
C THR A 500 18.38 15.62 -21.60
N TYR A 501 18.47 15.31 -22.89
CA TYR A 501 19.69 15.46 -23.70
C TYR A 501 19.53 16.47 -24.84
N GLY A 502 18.31 16.94 -25.10
CA GLY A 502 18.05 17.90 -26.16
C GLY A 502 18.51 17.40 -27.53
N GLY A 503 19.32 18.19 -28.24
CA GLY A 503 19.93 17.80 -29.51
C GLY A 503 20.87 16.58 -29.41
N LYS A 504 21.40 16.27 -28.22
CA LYS A 504 22.26 15.10 -27.99
C LYS A 504 21.48 13.79 -27.79
N ALA A 505 20.15 13.85 -27.74
CA ALA A 505 19.30 12.65 -27.64
C ALA A 505 19.53 11.67 -28.80
N PHE A 506 19.88 12.17 -29.99
CA PHE A 506 20.24 11.33 -31.13
C PHE A 506 21.51 10.52 -30.89
N ASP A 507 22.48 11.06 -30.17
CA ASP A 507 23.73 10.36 -29.87
C ASP A 507 23.48 9.23 -28.86
N VAL A 508 22.59 9.46 -27.88
CA VAL A 508 22.11 8.41 -26.97
C VAL A 508 21.34 7.33 -27.74
N ALA A 509 20.42 7.72 -28.64
CA ALA A 509 19.62 6.80 -29.43
C ALA A 509 20.48 5.90 -30.36
N LYS A 510 21.57 6.44 -30.92
CA LYS A 510 22.54 5.65 -31.72
C LYS A 510 23.25 4.56 -30.89
N MET A 511 23.42 4.77 -29.59
CA MET A 511 24.04 3.80 -28.69
C MET A 511 23.03 2.75 -28.18
N ALA A 512 21.73 2.95 -28.42
CA ALA A 512 20.68 2.07 -27.94
C ALA A 512 20.72 0.70 -28.65
N GLN A 513 20.73 -0.36 -27.83
CA GLN A 513 20.67 -1.73 -28.34
C GLN A 513 19.26 -2.06 -28.83
N VAL A 514 19.20 -2.97 -29.81
CA VAL A 514 17.95 -3.60 -30.25
C VAL A 514 17.34 -4.43 -29.11
N THR A 515 16.02 -4.33 -28.95
CA THR A 515 15.30 -5.02 -27.88
C THR A 515 15.00 -6.49 -28.22
N GLY A 516 14.96 -6.83 -29.51
CA GLY A 516 14.47 -8.12 -30.00
C GLY A 516 12.94 -8.21 -30.11
N GLN A 517 12.22 -7.12 -29.82
CA GLN A 517 10.77 -7.03 -29.93
C GLN A 517 10.36 -6.38 -31.25
N ARG A 518 9.08 -6.55 -31.65
CA ARG A 518 8.52 -5.84 -32.82
C ARG A 518 8.42 -4.34 -32.55
N TRP A 519 8.11 -3.96 -31.31
CA TRP A 519 8.07 -2.60 -30.82
C TRP A 519 8.24 -2.58 -29.30
N PRO A 520 9.03 -1.67 -28.72
CA PRO A 520 9.97 -0.76 -29.40
C PRO A 520 11.14 -1.53 -30.03
N ILE A 521 11.70 -1.02 -31.13
CA ILE A 521 12.78 -1.71 -31.89
C ILE A 521 14.11 -1.60 -31.14
N VAL A 522 14.39 -0.43 -30.56
CA VAL A 522 15.62 -0.14 -29.79
C VAL A 522 15.26 0.51 -28.46
N GLY A 523 16.21 0.49 -27.52
CA GLY A 523 16.05 1.12 -26.22
C GLY A 523 15.55 0.16 -25.16
N LYS A 524 16.42 -0.74 -24.70
CA LYS A 524 16.16 -1.59 -23.53
C LYS A 524 16.09 -0.71 -22.29
N ARG A 525 14.94 -0.71 -21.61
CA ARG A 525 14.74 0.01 -20.35
C ARG A 525 15.60 -0.62 -19.24
N LEU A 526 16.07 0.20 -18.30
CA LEU A 526 16.76 -0.25 -17.09
C LEU A 526 15.78 -0.88 -16.09
N VAL A 527 14.56 -0.36 -16.05
CA VAL A 527 13.45 -0.79 -15.19
C VAL A 527 12.13 -0.52 -15.94
N SER A 528 11.11 -1.34 -15.78
CA SER A 528 9.91 -1.31 -16.63
C SER A 528 9.11 -0.01 -16.54
N GLU A 529 8.95 0.55 -15.34
CA GLU A 529 8.01 1.65 -15.09
C GLU A 529 8.56 3.01 -15.54
N PHE A 530 9.87 3.12 -15.75
CA PHE A 530 10.53 4.39 -16.07
C PHE A 530 11.15 4.40 -17.47
N PRO A 531 11.21 5.57 -18.13
CA PRO A 531 11.69 5.68 -19.52
C PRO A 531 13.22 5.64 -19.66
N TYR A 532 13.94 5.19 -18.63
CA TYR A 532 15.41 5.17 -18.64
C TYR A 532 15.94 3.93 -19.36
N ILE A 533 16.93 4.10 -20.23
CA ILE A 533 17.48 3.01 -21.06
C ILE A 533 18.97 2.77 -20.80
N GLU A 534 19.43 1.55 -21.08
CA GLU A 534 20.84 1.16 -20.91
C GLU A 534 21.83 2.09 -21.62
N ALA A 535 21.43 2.67 -22.76
CA ALA A 535 22.25 3.59 -23.54
C ALA A 535 22.60 4.88 -22.78
N GLU A 536 21.74 5.32 -21.86
CA GLU A 536 22.00 6.50 -21.04
C GLU A 536 23.13 6.25 -20.04
N VAL A 537 23.32 5.01 -19.58
CA VAL A 537 24.43 4.63 -18.70
C VAL A 537 25.76 4.75 -19.44
N LEU A 538 25.82 4.28 -20.69
CA LEU A 538 27.00 4.43 -21.55
C LEU A 538 27.28 5.91 -21.85
N TYR A 539 26.24 6.67 -22.17
CA TYR A 539 26.39 8.09 -22.44
C TYR A 539 26.80 8.88 -21.18
N ALA A 540 26.33 8.49 -20.00
CA ALA A 540 26.68 9.10 -18.73
C ALA A 540 28.19 9.03 -18.44
N VAL A 541 28.87 7.95 -18.82
CA VAL A 541 30.34 7.82 -18.70
C VAL A 541 31.05 8.88 -19.55
N ARG A 542 30.52 9.19 -20.74
CA ARG A 542 31.02 10.28 -21.59
C ARG A 542 30.77 11.67 -21.00
N GLU A 543 29.79 11.78 -20.09
CA GLU A 543 29.52 12.95 -19.26
C GLU A 543 30.20 12.86 -17.87
N TYR A 544 31.35 12.17 -17.81
CA TYR A 544 32.22 12.02 -16.65
C TYR A 544 31.62 11.29 -15.44
N ALA A 545 30.55 10.50 -15.61
CA ALA A 545 30.10 9.60 -14.55
C ALA A 545 31.19 8.58 -14.23
N CYS A 546 31.62 8.54 -12.96
CA CYS A 546 32.67 7.66 -12.45
C CYS A 546 32.14 6.62 -11.47
N THR A 547 30.96 6.83 -10.89
CA THR A 547 30.33 5.93 -9.92
C THR A 547 28.90 5.59 -10.31
N ALA A 548 28.37 4.46 -9.81
CA ALA A 548 26.97 4.09 -10.04
C ALA A 548 26.00 5.17 -9.51
N THR A 549 26.37 5.81 -8.38
CA THR A 549 25.62 6.91 -7.77
C THR A 549 25.48 8.11 -8.72
N ASP A 550 26.48 8.41 -9.56
CA ASP A 550 26.38 9.49 -10.55
C ASP A 550 25.22 9.28 -11.50
N VAL A 551 25.04 8.04 -11.94
CA VAL A 551 24.01 7.64 -12.90
C VAL A 551 22.64 7.71 -12.26
N ILE A 552 22.42 7.01 -11.14
CA ILE A 552 21.10 6.94 -10.50
C ILE A 552 20.67 8.27 -9.87
N ALA A 553 21.62 9.06 -9.34
CA ALA A 553 21.30 10.28 -8.62
C ALA A 553 21.24 11.49 -9.55
N ARG A 554 22.15 11.64 -10.52
CA ARG A 554 22.37 12.93 -11.23
C ARG A 554 22.12 12.87 -12.73
N ARG A 555 22.40 11.73 -13.38
CA ARG A 555 22.18 11.58 -14.83
C ARG A 555 20.74 11.19 -15.15
N THR A 556 20.21 10.14 -14.52
CA THR A 556 18.83 9.67 -14.71
C THR A 556 17.85 10.28 -13.73
N ARG A 557 18.32 10.59 -12.50
CA ARG A 557 17.50 11.04 -11.36
C ARG A 557 16.59 9.97 -10.76
N LEU A 558 16.72 8.71 -11.17
CA LEU A 558 15.87 7.60 -10.71
C LEU A 558 15.86 7.49 -9.17
N GLY A 559 17.00 7.67 -8.50
CA GLY A 559 17.08 7.66 -7.02
C GLY A 559 16.33 8.81 -6.33
N PHE A 560 16.03 9.90 -7.05
CA PHE A 560 15.18 11.00 -6.57
C PHE A 560 13.70 10.79 -6.90
N LEU A 561 13.35 9.83 -7.75
CA LEU A 561 11.97 9.57 -8.17
C LEU A 561 11.37 8.38 -7.45
N ASN A 562 12.11 7.26 -7.41
CA ASN A 562 11.70 6.04 -6.75
C ASN A 562 12.96 5.25 -6.35
N VAL A 563 13.18 5.12 -5.05
CA VAL A 563 14.38 4.47 -4.53
C VAL A 563 14.44 2.99 -4.88
N GLN A 564 13.30 2.31 -4.98
CA GLN A 564 13.28 0.88 -5.27
C GLN A 564 13.57 0.58 -6.72
N ALA A 565 12.92 1.32 -7.63
CA ALA A 565 13.23 1.22 -9.04
C ALA A 565 14.70 1.57 -9.31
N ALA A 566 15.28 2.47 -8.50
CA ALA A 566 16.72 2.74 -8.53
C ALA A 566 17.55 1.53 -8.08
N ASP A 567 17.18 0.85 -6.99
CA ASP A 567 17.88 -0.35 -6.51
C ASP A 567 17.74 -1.54 -7.47
N GLU A 568 16.58 -1.72 -8.10
CA GLU A 568 16.37 -2.74 -9.13
C GLU A 568 17.25 -2.49 -10.36
N ALA A 569 17.39 -1.23 -10.78
CA ALA A 569 18.24 -0.86 -11.91
C ALA A 569 19.74 -0.95 -11.59
N LEU A 570 20.15 -0.88 -10.32
CA LEU A 570 21.56 -0.76 -9.91
C LEU A 570 22.46 -1.91 -10.39
N PRO A 571 22.10 -3.20 -10.23
CA PRO A 571 22.93 -4.30 -10.72
C PRO A 571 23.23 -4.18 -12.23
N ARG A 572 22.24 -3.79 -13.02
CA ARG A 572 22.40 -3.61 -14.47
C ARG A 572 23.27 -2.41 -14.81
N ILE A 573 23.09 -1.30 -14.10
CA ILE A 573 23.94 -0.09 -14.22
C ILE A 573 25.41 -0.43 -13.91
N VAL A 574 25.66 -1.09 -12.78
CA VAL A 574 27.02 -1.51 -12.35
C VAL A 574 27.63 -2.48 -13.36
N GLN A 575 26.84 -3.39 -13.93
CA GLN A 575 27.33 -4.30 -14.97
C GLN A 575 27.77 -3.55 -16.24
N ILE A 576 26.98 -2.57 -16.69
CA ILE A 576 27.29 -1.77 -17.88
C ILE A 576 28.51 -0.88 -17.62
N MET A 577 28.50 -0.14 -16.50
CA MET A 577 29.63 0.73 -16.11
C MET A 577 30.90 -0.08 -15.88
N GLY A 578 30.82 -1.23 -15.21
CA GLY A 578 31.97 -2.07 -14.94
C GLY A 578 32.58 -2.68 -16.20
N LYS A 579 31.81 -2.81 -17.29
CA LYS A 579 32.34 -3.16 -18.61
C LYS A 579 32.98 -1.95 -19.31
N GLU A 580 32.35 -0.77 -19.23
CA GLU A 580 32.82 0.44 -19.92
C GLU A 580 34.06 1.05 -19.25
N LEU A 581 34.19 0.90 -17.93
CA LEU A 581 35.27 1.45 -17.10
C LEU A 581 36.27 0.38 -16.62
N ASP A 582 36.19 -0.85 -17.15
CA ASP A 582 37.06 -1.98 -16.82
C ASP A 582 37.19 -2.26 -15.30
N TRP A 583 36.06 -2.30 -14.58
CA TRP A 583 36.04 -2.57 -13.15
C TRP A 583 36.28 -4.06 -12.83
N SER A 584 37.06 -4.34 -11.78
CA SER A 584 37.14 -5.67 -11.17
C SER A 584 35.80 -6.06 -10.52
N GLU A 585 35.60 -7.36 -10.25
CA GLU A 585 34.42 -7.83 -9.51
C GLU A 585 34.37 -7.24 -8.10
N GLU A 586 35.51 -7.00 -7.44
CA GLU A 586 35.52 -6.31 -6.14
C GLU A 586 35.02 -4.87 -6.28
N LYS A 587 35.47 -4.15 -7.33
CA LYS A 587 35.03 -2.77 -7.56
C LYS A 587 33.54 -2.68 -7.89
N LYS A 588 33.01 -3.62 -8.68
CA LYS A 588 31.56 -3.71 -8.93
C LYS A 588 30.77 -3.91 -7.64
N THR A 589 31.26 -4.76 -6.74
CA THR A 589 30.63 -4.99 -5.43
C THR A 589 30.66 -3.74 -4.57
N GLU A 590 31.82 -3.07 -4.47
CA GLU A 590 31.97 -1.81 -3.73
C GLU A 590 31.04 -0.70 -4.25
N GLU A 591 30.93 -0.56 -5.58
CA GLU A 591 30.05 0.43 -6.21
C GLU A 591 28.57 0.14 -5.94
N LEU A 592 28.17 -1.13 -5.98
CA LEU A 592 26.81 -1.55 -5.67
C LEU A 592 26.46 -1.24 -4.21
N GLU A 593 27.34 -1.60 -3.27
CA GLU A 593 27.15 -1.32 -1.83
C GLU A 593 27.12 0.18 -1.55
N THR A 594 28.01 0.95 -2.16
CA THR A 594 28.07 2.41 -2.00
C THR A 594 26.80 3.09 -2.53
N ALA A 595 26.32 2.68 -3.70
CA ALA A 595 25.10 3.22 -4.27
C ALA A 595 23.85 2.84 -3.44
N ARG A 596 23.78 1.60 -2.95
CA ARG A 596 22.74 1.17 -2.00
C ARG A 596 22.77 1.97 -0.71
N LYS A 597 23.95 2.24 -0.17
CA LYS A 597 24.11 3.08 1.03
C LYS A 597 23.64 4.52 0.78
N PHE A 598 23.87 5.07 -0.42
CA PHE A 598 23.34 6.37 -0.81
C PHE A 598 21.80 6.37 -0.86
N LEU A 599 21.21 5.36 -1.51
CA LEU A 599 19.75 5.19 -1.55
C LEU A 599 19.16 5.05 -0.13
N TYR A 600 19.78 4.21 0.70
CA TYR A 600 19.46 4.01 2.11
C TYR A 600 19.54 5.34 2.87
N LEU A 601 20.71 5.93 3.03
CA LEU A 601 20.90 7.07 3.92
C LEU A 601 20.32 8.38 3.38
N GLU A 602 20.52 8.68 2.11
CA GLU A 602 20.35 10.04 1.60
C GLU A 602 19.05 10.25 0.83
N MET A 603 18.46 9.17 0.28
CA MET A 603 17.22 9.22 -0.50
C MET A 603 15.97 8.75 0.29
N GLY A 604 16.05 8.68 1.62
CA GLY A 604 14.89 8.43 2.49
C GLY A 604 14.48 6.96 2.62
N TYR A 605 15.29 6.04 2.08
CA TYR A 605 15.02 4.60 2.25
C TYR A 605 15.36 4.12 3.64
N ARG A 606 16.38 4.67 4.31
CA ARG A 606 16.68 4.48 5.74
C ARG A 606 15.52 4.94 6.57
N SER A 607 14.92 6.08 6.25
CA SER A 607 13.89 6.66 7.08
C SER A 607 12.59 5.83 6.96
N ARG A 608 12.36 5.25 5.77
CA ARG A 608 11.41 4.14 5.56
C ARG A 608 11.81 2.87 6.31
N ALA A 609 13.05 2.42 6.19
CA ALA A 609 13.64 1.23 6.78
C ALA A 609 13.89 1.32 8.30
N GLU A 610 13.89 2.52 8.90
CA GLU A 610 14.01 2.87 10.32
C GLU A 610 12.68 3.29 10.90
N GLN A 611 11.70 3.74 10.13
CA GLN A 611 10.34 3.67 10.62
C GLN A 611 9.87 2.22 10.60
N LEU A 612 10.38 1.44 9.66
CA LEU A 612 10.45 0.01 9.79
C LEU A 612 11.25 -0.33 11.06
N THR A 613 12.58 -0.12 11.14
CA THR A 613 13.46 -0.57 12.25
C THR A 613 13.43 0.18 13.62
N LYS A 614 12.74 1.31 13.82
CA LYS A 614 12.51 1.99 15.12
C LYS A 614 11.09 1.79 15.65
N THR A 615 10.18 1.33 14.81
CA THR A 615 9.00 0.60 15.30
C THR A 615 9.37 -0.85 15.67
N THR A 616 10.67 -1.14 15.76
CA THR A 616 11.34 -2.44 15.70
C THR A 616 12.58 -2.36 16.60
N GLU A 617 12.37 -2.01 17.87
CA GLU A 617 13.10 -2.77 18.87
C GLU A 617 12.57 -4.20 18.75
N ILE A 618 13.20 -5.01 17.88
CA ILE A 618 12.86 -6.44 17.75
C ILE A 618 13.21 -7.09 19.08
N ASN A 619 12.20 -7.32 19.90
CA ASN A 619 12.31 -8.02 21.17
C ASN A 619 11.90 -9.49 20.99
N LEU A 620 12.31 -10.11 19.88
CA LEU A 620 11.96 -11.48 19.55
C LEU A 620 13.02 -12.46 20.05
N ASP A 621 12.56 -13.52 20.73
CA ASP A 621 13.38 -14.64 21.16
C ASP A 621 13.91 -15.44 19.94
N THR A 622 15.04 -16.11 20.09
CA THR A 622 15.66 -16.98 19.07
C THR A 622 14.67 -18.04 18.52
N GLN A 623 13.71 -18.52 19.32
CA GLN A 623 12.64 -19.42 18.88
C GLN A 623 11.57 -18.73 18.02
N GLU A 624 11.24 -17.47 18.29
CA GLU A 624 10.27 -16.68 17.52
C GLU A 624 10.83 -16.30 16.14
N VAL A 625 12.11 -15.93 16.09
CA VAL A 625 12.82 -15.70 14.83
C VAL A 625 12.85 -16.98 13.99
N ALA A 626 13.12 -18.14 14.59
CA ALA A 626 13.08 -19.42 13.89
C ALA A 626 11.66 -19.75 13.38
N ARG A 627 10.62 -19.43 14.17
CA ARG A 627 9.21 -19.63 13.81
C ARG A 627 8.78 -18.74 12.65
N TYR A 628 9.15 -17.47 12.63
CA TYR A 628 8.80 -16.53 11.57
C TYR A 628 9.57 -16.80 10.27
N LYS A 629 10.86 -17.17 10.36
CA LYS A 629 11.61 -17.64 9.18
C LYS A 629 11.00 -18.89 8.56
N LYS A 630 10.57 -19.85 9.38
CA LYS A 630 9.87 -21.07 8.89
C LYS A 630 8.53 -20.74 8.23
N ARG A 631 7.82 -19.72 8.70
CA ARG A 631 6.56 -19.22 8.11
C ARG A 631 6.78 -18.50 6.78
N PHE A 632 7.81 -17.67 6.70
CA PHE A 632 8.20 -17.01 5.46
C PHE A 632 8.48 -18.01 4.34
N HIS A 633 9.21 -19.09 4.65
CA HIS A 633 9.54 -20.15 3.69
C HIS A 633 8.32 -21.00 3.27
N LYS A 634 7.16 -20.89 3.94
CA LYS A 634 5.92 -21.52 3.44
C LYS A 634 5.30 -20.76 2.28
N PHE A 635 5.43 -19.44 2.28
CA PHE A 635 4.97 -18.59 1.19
C PHE A 635 6.01 -18.52 0.06
N ASP A 636 7.31 -18.52 0.42
CA ASP A 636 8.42 -18.58 -0.53
C ASP A 636 8.86 -20.03 -0.82
N LYS A 637 8.01 -20.81 -1.48
CA LYS A 637 8.26 -22.24 -1.78
C LYS A 637 9.49 -22.50 -2.65
N GLU A 638 9.90 -21.52 -3.45
CA GLU A 638 11.07 -21.64 -4.32
C GLU A 638 12.36 -21.09 -3.67
N SER A 639 12.29 -20.62 -2.41
CA SER A 639 13.43 -20.04 -1.68
C SER A 639 14.06 -18.83 -2.39
N LYS A 640 13.22 -17.95 -2.93
CA LYS A 640 13.56 -16.70 -3.64
C LYS A 640 14.05 -15.59 -2.71
N GLY A 641 13.68 -15.64 -1.43
CA GLY A 641 14.00 -14.62 -0.41
C GLY A 641 12.96 -13.52 -0.24
N PHE A 642 11.84 -13.58 -0.96
CA PHE A 642 10.73 -12.61 -0.96
C PHE A 642 9.40 -13.31 -1.35
N ILE A 643 8.27 -12.72 -0.97
CA ILE A 643 6.91 -13.23 -1.22
C ILE A 643 6.16 -12.28 -2.16
N THR A 644 5.73 -12.74 -3.33
CA THR A 644 4.99 -11.89 -4.29
C THR A 644 3.48 -12.01 -4.17
N THR A 645 2.72 -11.13 -4.85
CA THR A 645 1.26 -11.26 -5.01
C THR A 645 0.87 -12.61 -5.57
N VAL A 646 1.66 -13.15 -6.50
CA VAL A 646 1.43 -14.46 -7.10
C VAL A 646 1.73 -15.58 -6.11
N ASP A 647 2.74 -15.43 -5.25
CA ASP A 647 3.04 -16.42 -4.21
C ASP A 647 1.95 -16.46 -3.14
N VAL A 648 1.45 -15.28 -2.71
CA VAL A 648 0.30 -15.21 -1.80
C VAL A 648 -0.95 -15.73 -2.47
N GLN A 649 -1.23 -15.36 -3.72
CA GLN A 649 -2.36 -15.86 -4.48
C GLN A 649 -2.27 -17.37 -4.68
N GLN A 650 -1.12 -17.94 -5.03
CA GLN A 650 -0.93 -19.38 -5.15
C GLN A 650 -1.09 -20.11 -3.82
N VAL A 651 -0.64 -19.51 -2.71
CA VAL A 651 -0.84 -20.08 -1.38
C VAL A 651 -2.31 -19.99 -0.98
N LEU A 652 -2.98 -18.86 -1.19
CA LEU A 652 -4.40 -18.63 -0.94
C LEU A 652 -5.29 -19.53 -1.82
N GLU A 653 -4.95 -19.69 -3.10
CA GLU A 653 -5.55 -20.63 -4.04
C GLU A 653 -5.29 -22.08 -3.60
N SER A 654 -4.09 -22.39 -3.06
CA SER A 654 -3.78 -23.73 -2.54
C SER A 654 -4.51 -24.07 -1.24
N ILE A 655 -5.00 -23.07 -0.51
CA ILE A 655 -5.87 -23.24 0.67
C ILE A 655 -7.34 -22.85 0.40
N ASN A 656 -7.63 -22.56 -0.87
CA ASN A 656 -8.94 -22.29 -1.44
C ASN A 656 -9.70 -21.07 -0.92
N VAL A 657 -8.96 -19.99 -0.61
CA VAL A 657 -9.47 -18.67 -0.28
C VAL A 657 -9.39 -17.80 -1.53
N GLN A 658 -10.54 -17.36 -2.05
CA GLN A 658 -10.57 -16.36 -3.13
C GLN A 658 -10.72 -14.97 -2.53
N ILE A 659 -9.66 -14.19 -2.63
CA ILE A 659 -9.66 -12.77 -2.33
C ILE A 659 -9.79 -12.03 -3.66
N ASP A 660 -10.65 -11.00 -3.71
CA ASP A 660 -10.73 -10.12 -4.87
C ASP A 660 -9.34 -9.58 -5.23
N GLU A 661 -9.01 -9.49 -6.52
CA GLU A 661 -7.68 -9.05 -6.96
C GLU A 661 -7.34 -7.68 -6.37
N ASN A 662 -8.32 -6.77 -6.22
CA ASN A 662 -8.09 -5.48 -5.59
C ASN A 662 -7.89 -5.59 -4.08
N ALA A 663 -8.64 -6.47 -3.39
CA ALA A 663 -8.45 -6.72 -1.96
C ALA A 663 -7.11 -7.40 -1.66
N LEU A 664 -6.65 -8.31 -2.50
CA LEU A 664 -5.32 -8.92 -2.39
C LEU A 664 -4.23 -7.88 -2.65
N HIS A 665 -4.45 -7.00 -3.63
CA HIS A 665 -3.56 -5.90 -3.94
C HIS A 665 -3.55 -4.84 -2.82
N GLU A 666 -4.67 -4.61 -2.13
CA GLU A 666 -4.77 -3.75 -0.95
C GLU A 666 -4.05 -4.35 0.26
N ILE A 667 -4.29 -5.63 0.57
CA ILE A 667 -3.60 -6.36 1.64
C ILE A 667 -2.09 -6.33 1.41
N LEU A 668 -1.65 -6.60 0.18
CA LEU A 668 -0.23 -6.54 -0.14
C LEU A 668 0.30 -5.13 -0.22
N ASN A 669 -0.47 -4.12 -0.64
CA ASN A 669 -0.05 -2.72 -0.55
C ASN A 669 0.09 -2.22 0.90
N GLU A 670 -0.53 -2.90 1.87
CA GLU A 670 -0.38 -2.64 3.30
C GLU A 670 0.81 -3.40 3.92
N VAL A 671 1.08 -4.62 3.44
CA VAL A 671 2.15 -5.52 3.92
C VAL A 671 3.50 -5.21 3.25
N ASP A 672 3.46 -4.84 1.98
CA ASP A 672 4.59 -4.41 1.18
C ASP A 672 4.94 -2.97 1.57
N LEU A 673 5.65 -2.88 2.68
CA LEU A 673 6.06 -1.63 3.29
C LEU A 673 6.97 -0.84 2.36
N ASN A 674 7.60 -1.50 1.40
CA ASN A 674 8.46 -0.93 0.39
C ASN A 674 7.72 -0.64 -0.96
N LYS A 675 6.57 -1.26 -1.25
CA LYS A 675 5.78 -1.12 -2.49
C LYS A 675 6.49 -1.61 -3.77
N ASN A 676 7.40 -2.59 -3.70
CA ASN A 676 8.02 -3.22 -4.89
C ASN A 676 7.22 -4.42 -5.45
N GLY A 677 6.05 -4.72 -4.91
CA GLY A 677 5.23 -5.88 -5.24
C GLY A 677 5.69 -7.18 -4.56
N GLN A 678 6.64 -7.11 -3.61
CA GLN A 678 7.29 -8.25 -2.96
C GLN A 678 7.51 -7.98 -1.46
N VAL A 679 7.19 -8.95 -0.62
CA VAL A 679 7.38 -8.87 0.84
C VAL A 679 8.64 -9.63 1.21
N GLU A 680 9.68 -8.92 1.66
CA GLU A 680 10.96 -9.53 2.07
C GLU A 680 10.89 -10.12 3.48
N ILE A 681 11.85 -10.98 3.84
CA ILE A 681 11.82 -11.71 5.13
C ILE A 681 11.88 -10.78 6.34
N ASP A 682 12.63 -9.69 6.21
CA ASP A 682 12.78 -8.70 7.28
C ASP A 682 11.48 -7.89 7.45
N GLU A 683 10.77 -7.57 6.35
CA GLU A 683 9.45 -6.92 6.39
C GLU A 683 8.39 -7.85 6.99
N PHE A 684 8.40 -9.12 6.59
CA PHE A 684 7.53 -10.16 7.14
C PHE A 684 7.75 -10.38 8.63
N MET A 685 9.00 -10.37 9.10
CA MET A 685 9.32 -10.48 10.53
C MET A 685 8.84 -9.27 11.33
N GLN A 686 8.87 -8.09 10.73
CA GLN A 686 8.51 -6.83 11.38
C GLN A 686 6.99 -6.62 11.50
N LEU A 687 6.24 -7.06 10.50
CA LEU A 687 4.77 -7.10 10.51
C LEU A 687 4.22 -8.04 11.58
N CYS A 688 4.98 -9.07 11.97
CA CYS A 688 4.62 -9.98 13.05
C CYS A 688 4.74 -9.36 14.47
N GLU A 689 5.35 -8.17 14.61
CA GLU A 689 5.63 -7.52 15.91
C GLU A 689 4.69 -6.35 16.24
N LEU A 690 4.11 -5.66 15.25
CA LEU A 690 3.16 -4.58 15.45
C LEU A 690 1.85 -5.09 16.06
N GLU A 691 1.49 -4.76 17.31
CA GLU A 691 0.21 -5.17 17.96
C GLU A 691 -1.04 -4.85 17.12
N THR A 692 -1.00 -3.80 16.29
CA THR A 692 -2.09 -3.39 15.41
C THR A 692 -2.21 -4.28 14.17
N PHE A 693 -1.08 -4.77 13.62
CA PHE A 693 -1.07 -5.78 12.56
C PHE A 693 -1.09 -7.19 13.13
N CYS A 694 -0.77 -7.39 14.41
CA CYS A 694 -1.11 -8.58 15.17
C CYS A 694 -2.63 -8.72 15.19
N HIS A 695 -3.46 -7.68 14.97
CA HIS A 695 -4.88 -7.88 14.68
C HIS A 695 -5.15 -8.47 13.29
N TYR A 696 -4.38 -8.10 12.25
CA TYR A 696 -4.50 -8.60 10.87
C TYR A 696 -3.79 -9.95 10.61
N LEU A 697 -2.68 -10.23 11.29
CA LEU A 697 -2.02 -11.54 11.39
C LEU A 697 -2.58 -12.38 12.54
N THR A 698 -3.38 -11.83 13.45
CA THR A 698 -4.39 -12.59 14.20
C THR A 698 -5.55 -12.89 13.27
N VAL A 699 -5.93 -12.05 12.31
CA VAL A 699 -6.83 -12.48 11.24
C VAL A 699 -6.17 -13.61 10.42
N VAL A 700 -4.90 -13.53 10.02
CA VAL A 700 -4.22 -14.64 9.30
C VAL A 700 -3.86 -15.85 10.20
N ASN A 701 -3.56 -15.70 11.49
CA ASN A 701 -3.38 -16.83 12.44
C ASN A 701 -4.71 -17.41 12.95
N VAL A 702 -5.79 -16.65 13.03
CA VAL A 702 -7.18 -17.13 13.24
C VAL A 702 -7.66 -17.83 11.96
N ILE A 703 -7.15 -17.44 10.79
CA ILE A 703 -7.35 -18.16 9.52
C ILE A 703 -6.54 -19.46 9.46
N LEU A 704 -5.37 -19.55 10.14
CA LEU A 704 -4.51 -20.75 10.12
C LEU A 704 -4.69 -21.71 11.31
N SER A 705 -5.21 -21.27 12.46
CA SER A 705 -5.61 -22.14 13.59
C SER A 705 -7.13 -22.07 13.76
N ARG A 706 -7.82 -23.15 13.36
CA ARG A 706 -9.30 -23.22 13.31
C ARG A 706 -9.91 -23.79 14.60
N GLU A 707 -9.51 -23.27 15.76
CA GLU A 707 -9.93 -23.88 17.04
C GLU A 707 -11.41 -23.61 17.33
N CYS A 708 -12.15 -24.67 17.68
CA CYS A 708 -13.59 -24.61 17.95
C CYS A 708 -13.91 -25.30 19.28
N ILE A 709 -14.87 -24.76 20.04
CA ILE A 709 -15.35 -25.38 21.28
C ILE A 709 -16.71 -26.02 21.01
N SER A 710 -16.84 -27.30 21.34
CA SER A 710 -18.12 -28.02 21.25
C SER A 710 -18.84 -27.99 22.60
N ILE A 711 -20.09 -27.56 22.60
CA ILE A 711 -20.94 -27.50 23.79
C ILE A 711 -22.10 -28.46 23.60
N HIS A 712 -22.19 -29.48 24.43
CA HIS A 712 -23.20 -30.53 24.36
C HIS A 712 -24.17 -30.37 25.53
N VAL A 713 -25.42 -29.99 25.25
CA VAL A 713 -26.41 -29.62 26.27
C VAL A 713 -27.61 -30.56 26.26
N GLY A 714 -27.94 -31.07 27.43
CA GLY A 714 -29.06 -31.99 27.66
C GLY A 714 -28.82 -33.38 27.05
N GLN A 715 -29.73 -34.31 27.37
CA GLN A 715 -29.66 -35.71 26.92
C GLN A 715 -29.35 -35.87 25.43
N ALA A 716 -30.07 -35.16 24.55
CA ALA A 716 -29.86 -35.23 23.11
C ALA A 716 -28.45 -34.76 22.71
N GLY A 717 -28.03 -33.59 23.19
CA GLY A 717 -26.73 -33.00 22.87
C GLY A 717 -25.56 -33.85 23.37
N VAL A 718 -25.67 -34.40 24.58
CA VAL A 718 -24.66 -35.28 25.20
C VAL A 718 -24.51 -36.58 24.42
N GLN A 719 -25.63 -37.22 24.04
CA GLN A 719 -25.62 -38.49 23.30
C GLN A 719 -25.09 -38.33 21.87
N MET A 720 -25.45 -37.23 21.19
CA MET A 720 -24.86 -36.85 19.90
C MET A 720 -23.36 -36.64 20.05
N GLY A 721 -22.95 -35.85 21.05
CA GLY A 721 -21.54 -35.56 21.33
C GLY A 721 -20.71 -36.81 21.53
N ASN A 722 -21.17 -37.75 22.36
CA ASN A 722 -20.44 -39.00 22.60
C ASN A 722 -20.17 -39.79 21.31
N THR A 723 -21.13 -39.80 20.39
CA THR A 723 -20.99 -40.49 19.08
C THR A 723 -20.07 -39.71 18.13
N CYS A 724 -20.15 -38.37 18.12
CA CYS A 724 -19.27 -37.51 17.31
C CYS A 724 -17.80 -37.63 17.74
N TRP A 725 -17.52 -37.62 19.05
CA TRP A 725 -16.14 -37.71 19.56
C TRP A 725 -15.53 -39.10 19.35
N GLU A 726 -16.32 -40.18 19.40
CA GLU A 726 -15.86 -41.50 18.95
C GLU A 726 -15.38 -41.45 17.49
N LEU A 727 -16.18 -40.85 16.61
CA LEU A 727 -15.82 -40.73 15.19
C LEU A 727 -14.58 -39.84 14.97
N TYR A 728 -14.49 -38.70 15.66
CA TYR A 728 -13.32 -37.83 15.59
C TYR A 728 -12.03 -38.55 16.06
N CYS A 729 -12.09 -39.30 17.16
CA CYS A 729 -10.95 -40.09 17.62
C CYS A 729 -10.50 -41.11 16.56
N LEU A 730 -11.43 -41.80 15.91
CA LEU A 730 -11.13 -42.75 14.83
C LEU A 730 -10.51 -42.07 13.61
N GLU A 731 -11.02 -40.91 13.21
CA GLU A 731 -10.53 -40.16 12.05
C GLU A 731 -9.10 -39.65 12.25
N HIS A 732 -8.74 -39.18 13.45
CA HIS A 732 -7.40 -38.71 13.79
C HIS A 732 -6.47 -39.84 14.30
N GLY A 733 -7.01 -41.04 14.56
CA GLY A 733 -6.27 -42.16 15.12
C GLY A 733 -5.83 -41.97 16.58
N ILE A 734 -6.62 -41.22 17.35
CA ILE A 734 -6.46 -41.03 18.78
C ILE A 734 -7.17 -42.19 19.49
N GLN A 735 -6.49 -42.84 20.42
CA GLN A 735 -7.07 -43.93 21.21
C GLN A 735 -8.11 -43.41 22.22
N GLN A 736 -8.92 -44.30 22.78
CA GLN A 736 -9.99 -43.95 23.73
C GLN A 736 -9.49 -43.26 25.00
N ASP A 737 -8.20 -43.40 25.33
CA ASP A 737 -7.52 -42.75 26.46
C ASP A 737 -6.87 -41.40 26.11
N GLY A 738 -7.02 -40.94 24.87
CA GLY A 738 -6.44 -39.69 24.37
C GLY A 738 -4.98 -39.80 23.91
N ARG A 739 -4.41 -41.01 23.75
CA ARG A 739 -3.02 -41.19 23.29
C ARG A 739 -2.93 -41.61 21.83
N MET A 740 -1.83 -41.25 21.15
CA MET A 740 -1.55 -41.73 19.79
C MET A 740 -0.57 -42.93 19.79
N PRO A 741 -0.73 -43.90 18.87
CA PRO A 741 0.22 -45.00 18.70
C PRO A 741 1.61 -44.52 18.23
N ALA A 742 2.69 -45.14 18.73
CA ALA A 742 4.08 -44.75 18.44
C ALA A 742 4.45 -44.75 16.94
N GLU A 743 3.82 -45.60 16.13
CA GLU A 743 4.05 -45.66 14.67
C GLU A 743 3.51 -44.43 13.90
N LYS A 744 2.48 -43.75 14.41
CA LYS A 744 1.93 -42.53 13.79
C LYS A 744 2.73 -41.28 14.14
N VAL A 745 3.35 -41.23 15.32
CA VAL A 745 4.24 -40.13 15.75
C VAL A 745 5.46 -39.99 14.82
N ALA A 746 5.88 -41.07 14.15
CA ALA A 746 7.05 -41.09 13.26
C ALA A 746 6.81 -40.55 11.84
N LYS A 747 5.55 -40.31 11.41
CA LYS A 747 5.22 -39.84 10.04
C LYS A 747 5.24 -38.32 9.86
N GLY A 748 5.66 -37.55 10.87
CA GLY A 748 5.61 -36.09 10.87
C GLY A 748 4.29 -35.54 11.43
N PRO A 749 4.26 -34.28 11.91
CA PRO A 749 3.10 -33.73 12.62
C PRO A 749 2.02 -33.37 11.60
N ASP A 750 0.94 -34.15 11.57
CA ASP A 750 -0.33 -33.73 10.98
C ASP A 750 -1.10 -32.99 12.07
N ASP A 751 -1.04 -31.65 12.07
CA ASP A 751 -1.66 -30.79 13.09
C ASP A 751 -3.21 -30.72 12.97
N SER A 752 -3.84 -31.53 12.10
CA SER A 752 -5.29 -31.58 11.83
C SER A 752 -6.18 -31.77 13.07
N PHE A 753 -5.65 -32.35 14.14
CA PHE A 753 -6.40 -32.59 15.38
C PHE A 753 -6.49 -31.34 16.27
N THR A 754 -5.61 -30.34 16.09
CA THR A 754 -5.52 -29.16 16.99
C THR A 754 -6.78 -28.30 17.01
N THR A 755 -7.57 -28.34 15.93
CA THR A 755 -8.91 -27.72 15.77
C THR A 755 -9.84 -28.07 16.95
N PHE A 756 -9.86 -29.33 17.37
CA PHE A 756 -10.80 -29.84 18.38
C PHE A 756 -10.12 -30.43 19.61
N PHE A 757 -8.83 -30.72 19.57
CA PHE A 757 -8.07 -31.28 20.69
C PHE A 757 -7.02 -30.30 21.22
N SER A 758 -6.79 -30.33 22.52
CA SER A 758 -5.64 -29.70 23.18
C SER A 758 -4.67 -30.77 23.67
N GLU A 759 -3.37 -30.54 23.50
CA GLU A 759 -2.34 -31.45 24.00
C GLU A 759 -1.92 -31.04 25.42
N THR A 760 -1.97 -31.99 26.35
CA THR A 760 -1.43 -31.79 27.70
C THR A 760 0.08 -32.01 27.70
N GLY A 761 0.82 -31.41 28.64
CA GLY A 761 2.28 -31.59 28.78
C GLY A 761 2.75 -33.04 29.06
N THR A 762 1.82 -33.98 29.21
CA THR A 762 2.04 -35.42 29.34
C THR A 762 1.83 -36.20 28.02
N GLY A 763 1.61 -35.51 26.91
CA GLY A 763 1.41 -36.09 25.57
C GLY A 763 0.03 -36.72 25.35
N LYS A 764 -1.00 -36.26 26.08
CA LYS A 764 -2.39 -36.72 25.95
C LYS A 764 -3.22 -35.64 25.25
N TYR A 765 -4.04 -36.04 24.29
CA TYR A 765 -4.96 -35.19 23.57
C TYR A 765 -6.33 -35.20 24.25
N VAL A 766 -6.81 -34.01 24.64
CA VAL A 766 -8.06 -33.81 25.36
C VAL A 766 -9.01 -32.97 24.49
N PRO A 767 -10.29 -33.37 24.32
CA PRO A 767 -11.28 -32.58 23.60
C PRO A 767 -11.48 -31.16 24.16
N ARG A 768 -11.68 -30.20 23.25
CA ARG A 768 -12.22 -28.85 23.54
C ARG A 768 -13.75 -28.94 23.58
N ALA A 769 -14.26 -29.75 24.50
CA ALA A 769 -15.69 -30.02 24.64
C ALA A 769 -16.17 -29.74 26.06
N ILE A 770 -17.43 -29.31 26.18
CA ILE A 770 -18.13 -29.24 27.46
C ILE A 770 -19.43 -30.03 27.32
N PHE A 771 -19.70 -30.88 28.30
CA PHE A 771 -20.93 -31.65 28.41
C PHE A 771 -21.70 -31.14 29.61
N VAL A 772 -22.95 -30.74 29.39
CA VAL A 772 -23.82 -30.19 30.44
C VAL A 772 -25.16 -30.89 30.40
N ASP A 773 -25.57 -31.39 31.56
CA ASP A 773 -26.97 -31.72 31.83
C ASP A 773 -27.33 -31.28 33.26
N LEU A 774 -28.55 -30.85 33.48
CA LEU A 774 -29.05 -30.50 34.82
C LEU A 774 -29.33 -31.76 35.65
N GLU A 775 -29.45 -32.93 35.00
CA GLU A 775 -29.51 -34.24 35.63
C GLU A 775 -28.21 -35.04 35.43
N PRO A 776 -27.74 -35.85 36.40
CA PRO A 776 -26.50 -36.60 36.27
C PRO A 776 -26.52 -37.80 35.30
N THR A 777 -27.68 -38.39 34.99
CA THR A 777 -27.79 -39.71 34.35
C THR A 777 -26.97 -39.84 33.07
N VAL A 778 -27.15 -38.94 32.10
CA VAL A 778 -26.48 -39.02 30.79
C VAL A 778 -25.00 -38.64 30.84
N ILE A 779 -24.62 -37.77 31.77
CA ILE A 779 -23.22 -37.39 31.99
C ILE A 779 -22.47 -38.54 32.67
N ASP A 780 -23.11 -39.25 33.59
CA ASP A 780 -22.53 -40.41 34.26
C ASP A 780 -22.31 -41.59 33.32
N GLU A 781 -23.13 -41.74 32.28
CA GLU A 781 -22.87 -42.69 31.18
C GLU A 781 -21.55 -42.38 30.46
N VAL A 782 -21.22 -41.10 30.22
CA VAL A 782 -19.93 -40.70 29.63
C VAL A 782 -18.78 -40.93 30.62
N ARG A 783 -18.98 -40.61 31.91
CA ARG A 783 -17.96 -40.82 32.97
C ARG A 783 -17.64 -42.29 33.22
N THR A 784 -18.58 -43.19 32.98
CA THR A 784 -18.40 -44.63 33.17
C THR A 784 -18.13 -45.38 31.87
N GLY A 785 -18.36 -44.73 30.73
CA GLY A 785 -18.21 -45.28 29.39
C GLY A 785 -16.76 -45.48 28.92
N PRO A 786 -16.58 -46.03 27.70
CA PRO A 786 -15.27 -46.39 27.16
C PRO A 786 -14.34 -45.18 26.97
N TYR A 787 -14.89 -44.00 26.66
CA TYR A 787 -14.15 -42.75 26.46
C TYR A 787 -14.00 -41.90 27.75
N ARG A 788 -14.27 -42.45 28.93
CA ARG A 788 -14.12 -41.72 30.21
C ARG A 788 -12.73 -41.09 30.41
N GLY A 789 -11.71 -41.73 29.82
CA GLY A 789 -10.32 -41.28 29.89
C GLY A 789 -10.02 -40.14 28.93
N LEU A 790 -10.89 -39.83 27.96
CA LEU A 790 -10.68 -38.82 26.94
C LEU A 790 -10.95 -37.40 27.46
N PHE A 791 -12.12 -37.21 28.10
CA PHE A 791 -12.61 -35.90 28.54
C PHE A 791 -12.02 -35.46 29.88
N HIS A 792 -11.90 -34.14 30.08
CA HIS A 792 -11.50 -33.61 31.38
C HIS A 792 -12.68 -33.66 32.37
N PRO A 793 -12.51 -34.14 33.62
CA PRO A 793 -13.61 -34.24 34.58
C PRO A 793 -14.35 -32.91 34.84
N GLU A 794 -13.61 -31.79 34.83
CA GLU A 794 -14.21 -30.46 35.03
C GLU A 794 -15.04 -29.93 33.84
N GLN A 795 -14.94 -30.57 32.67
CA GLN A 795 -15.74 -30.24 31.49
C GLN A 795 -17.08 -31.01 31.45
N MET A 796 -17.28 -31.97 32.35
CA MET A 796 -18.50 -32.76 32.49
C MET A 796 -19.32 -32.23 33.67
N ILE A 797 -20.26 -31.34 33.39
CA ILE A 797 -21.05 -30.62 34.38
C ILE A 797 -22.42 -31.30 34.48
N SER A 798 -22.77 -31.72 35.69
CA SER A 798 -24.04 -32.36 36.00
C SER A 798 -24.70 -31.64 37.17
N GLY A 799 -25.96 -31.24 37.02
CA GLY A 799 -26.76 -30.71 38.13
C GLY A 799 -27.26 -31.80 39.07
N LYS A 800 -28.08 -31.40 40.04
CA LYS A 800 -28.74 -32.31 41.00
C LYS A 800 -30.24 -32.46 40.75
N GLU A 801 -30.82 -31.56 39.97
CA GLU A 801 -32.26 -31.46 39.75
C GLU A 801 -32.56 -31.41 38.24
N ASP A 802 -33.55 -32.19 37.80
CA ASP A 802 -33.96 -32.25 36.40
C ASP A 802 -34.86 -31.04 36.01
N ALA A 803 -34.71 -30.54 34.78
CA ALA A 803 -35.59 -29.56 34.16
C ALA A 803 -36.99 -30.11 33.83
N ALA A 804 -37.21 -31.43 33.95
CA ALA A 804 -38.51 -32.10 33.81
C ALA A 804 -39.24 -31.80 32.49
N ASN A 805 -38.48 -31.72 31.39
CA ASN A 805 -38.96 -31.31 30.07
C ASN A 805 -39.61 -29.92 30.02
N ASN A 806 -39.32 -29.02 30.96
CA ASN A 806 -39.87 -27.66 30.98
C ASN A 806 -38.78 -26.62 30.66
N TYR A 807 -38.96 -25.88 29.56
CA TYR A 807 -38.07 -24.78 29.17
C TYR A 807 -37.87 -23.75 30.28
N ALA A 808 -38.96 -23.30 30.92
CA ALA A 808 -38.88 -22.24 31.93
C ALA A 808 -38.06 -22.67 33.15
N ARG A 809 -38.13 -23.95 33.52
CA ARG A 809 -37.29 -24.52 34.59
C ARG A 809 -35.81 -24.56 34.20
N GLY A 810 -35.53 -24.91 32.95
CA GLY A 810 -34.18 -24.89 32.37
C GLY A 810 -33.61 -23.47 32.23
N HIS A 811 -34.43 -22.46 32.04
CA HIS A 811 -34.00 -21.07 31.79
C HIS A 811 -33.99 -20.20 33.06
N TYR A 812 -35.12 -20.14 33.78
CA TYR A 812 -35.34 -19.16 34.85
C TYR A 812 -34.95 -19.65 36.25
N THR A 813 -35.01 -20.96 36.49
CA THR A 813 -34.77 -21.55 37.82
C THR A 813 -33.51 -22.40 37.86
N VAL A 814 -33.62 -23.71 37.62
CA VAL A 814 -32.52 -24.68 37.82
C VAL A 814 -31.31 -24.35 36.97
N GLY A 815 -31.52 -23.98 35.70
CA GLY A 815 -30.39 -23.63 34.83
C GLY A 815 -29.63 -22.37 35.25
N LYS A 816 -30.33 -21.39 35.85
CA LYS A 816 -29.72 -20.17 36.36
C LYS A 816 -28.74 -20.43 37.51
N GLU A 817 -28.90 -21.52 38.26
CA GLU A 817 -27.94 -21.92 39.28
C GLU A 817 -26.63 -22.47 38.69
N HIS A 818 -26.68 -23.00 37.47
CA HIS A 818 -25.56 -23.67 36.81
C HIS A 818 -24.87 -22.84 35.74
N ILE A 819 -25.52 -21.78 35.22
CA ILE A 819 -25.00 -20.97 34.11
C ILE A 819 -23.62 -20.38 34.38
N ASP A 820 -23.37 -19.81 35.55
CA ASP A 820 -22.09 -19.20 35.90
C ASP A 820 -20.96 -20.24 35.92
N SER A 821 -21.26 -21.45 36.40
CA SER A 821 -20.28 -22.54 36.41
C SER A 821 -19.95 -23.01 35.00
N VAL A 822 -20.94 -23.08 34.11
CA VAL A 822 -20.74 -23.46 32.70
C VAL A 822 -19.95 -22.39 31.96
N LEU A 823 -20.30 -21.11 32.12
CA LEU A 823 -19.59 -19.99 31.52
C LEU A 823 -18.14 -19.90 32.01
N ASP A 824 -17.86 -20.13 33.29
CA ASP A 824 -16.48 -20.19 33.80
C ASP A 824 -15.66 -21.29 33.11
N ARG A 825 -16.25 -22.45 32.82
CA ARG A 825 -15.58 -23.52 32.07
C ARG A 825 -15.38 -23.17 30.59
N ILE A 826 -16.37 -22.52 29.97
CA ILE A 826 -16.25 -22.02 28.60
C ILE A 826 -15.12 -20.99 28.49
N ARG A 827 -15.05 -20.02 29.42
CA ARG A 827 -13.99 -19.01 29.48
C ARG A 827 -12.61 -19.64 29.65
N LYS A 828 -12.47 -20.61 30.55
CA LYS A 828 -11.21 -21.34 30.72
C LYS A 828 -10.78 -22.09 29.47
N LEU A 829 -11.72 -22.70 28.74
CA LEU A 829 -11.41 -23.35 27.47
C LEU A 829 -11.09 -22.36 26.36
N SER A 830 -11.78 -21.20 26.31
CA SER A 830 -11.48 -20.15 25.34
C SER A 830 -10.11 -19.53 25.57
N ASP A 831 -9.71 -19.34 26.83
CA ASP A 831 -8.38 -18.82 27.20
C ASP A 831 -7.25 -19.78 26.82
N GLN A 832 -7.56 -21.09 26.72
CA GLN A 832 -6.65 -22.13 26.23
C GLN A 832 -6.61 -22.23 24.70
N CYS A 833 -7.43 -21.47 23.98
CA CYS A 833 -7.38 -21.40 22.53
C CYS A 833 -6.46 -20.24 22.10
N THR A 834 -5.57 -20.52 21.16
CA THR A 834 -4.76 -19.52 20.47
C THR A 834 -5.57 -18.68 19.47
N GLY A 835 -6.67 -19.23 18.96
CA GLY A 835 -7.56 -18.58 18.00
C GLY A 835 -8.93 -19.24 17.93
N LEU A 836 -9.82 -18.95 18.90
CA LEU A 836 -11.18 -19.47 18.91
C LEU A 836 -11.99 -18.88 17.73
N GLN A 837 -12.47 -19.74 16.83
CA GLN A 837 -13.36 -19.34 15.74
C GLN A 837 -14.81 -19.20 16.20
N GLY A 838 -15.29 -20.17 16.99
CA GLY A 838 -16.69 -20.20 17.40
C GLY A 838 -17.07 -21.40 18.26
N PHE A 839 -18.37 -21.49 18.53
CA PHE A 839 -18.99 -22.54 19.32
C PHE A 839 -19.86 -23.42 18.43
N LEU A 840 -19.73 -24.73 18.60
CA LEU A 840 -20.62 -25.72 18.03
C LEU A 840 -21.55 -26.21 19.15
N VAL A 841 -22.81 -25.83 19.10
CA VAL A 841 -23.79 -26.10 20.17
C VAL A 841 -24.69 -27.26 19.75
N PHE A 842 -24.69 -28.34 20.52
CA PHE A 842 -25.47 -29.55 20.26
C PHE A 842 -26.57 -29.66 21.31
N HIS A 843 -27.83 -29.65 20.88
CA HIS A 843 -28.98 -29.65 21.79
C HIS A 843 -30.28 -30.08 21.08
N SER A 844 -31.40 -30.01 21.79
CA SER A 844 -32.74 -30.24 21.22
C SER A 844 -33.64 -29.06 21.52
N PHE A 845 -34.50 -28.71 20.55
CA PHE A 845 -35.51 -27.67 20.71
C PHE A 845 -36.65 -28.10 21.65
N GLY A 846 -36.82 -29.41 21.86
CA GLY A 846 -37.98 -29.97 22.56
C GLY A 846 -37.81 -30.26 24.05
N GLY A 847 -36.58 -30.39 24.55
CA GLY A 847 -36.31 -30.89 25.92
C GLY A 847 -35.93 -29.80 26.91
N GLY A 848 -36.37 -29.87 28.17
CA GLY A 848 -36.23 -28.78 29.15
C GLY A 848 -34.80 -28.24 29.35
N THR A 849 -33.81 -29.12 29.51
CA THR A 849 -32.39 -28.72 29.57
C THR A 849 -31.86 -28.30 28.20
N GLY A 850 -32.12 -29.10 27.17
CA GLY A 850 -31.63 -28.84 25.81
C GLY A 850 -32.21 -27.57 25.17
N SER A 851 -33.38 -27.15 25.61
CA SER A 851 -34.14 -26.02 25.07
C SER A 851 -33.92 -24.80 25.98
N GLY A 852 -34.37 -24.88 27.24
CA GLY A 852 -34.37 -23.75 28.17
C GLY A 852 -32.98 -23.34 28.66
N PHE A 853 -32.16 -24.31 29.11
CA PHE A 853 -30.81 -23.98 29.56
C PHE A 853 -29.91 -23.56 28.39
N THR A 854 -30.10 -24.15 27.21
CA THR A 854 -29.38 -23.70 26.00
C THR A 854 -29.76 -22.28 25.61
N SER A 855 -31.05 -21.90 25.64
CA SER A 855 -31.46 -20.51 25.37
C SER A 855 -30.79 -19.53 26.34
N LEU A 856 -30.82 -19.81 27.65
CA LEU A 856 -30.10 -19.00 28.64
C LEU A 856 -28.60 -18.93 28.34
N LEU A 857 -28.00 -20.06 27.95
CA LEU A 857 -26.59 -20.12 27.62
C LEU A 857 -26.26 -19.29 26.36
N MET A 858 -27.10 -19.34 25.33
CA MET A 858 -26.93 -18.61 24.08
C MET A 858 -27.05 -17.10 24.27
N GLU A 859 -27.97 -16.63 25.12
CA GLU A 859 -28.04 -15.22 25.55
C GLU A 859 -26.72 -14.77 26.17
N ARG A 860 -26.20 -15.57 27.12
CA ARG A 860 -24.95 -15.24 27.83
C ARG A 860 -23.72 -15.34 26.93
N LEU A 861 -23.68 -16.34 26.05
CA LEU A 861 -22.62 -16.47 25.06
C LEU A 861 -22.62 -15.31 24.07
N SER A 862 -23.78 -14.78 23.70
CA SER A 862 -23.89 -13.61 22.84
C SER A 862 -23.40 -12.34 23.53
N VAL A 863 -23.62 -12.21 24.84
CA VAL A 863 -23.06 -11.10 25.65
C VAL A 863 -21.54 -11.22 25.80
N ASP A 864 -21.04 -12.38 26.19
CA ASP A 864 -19.61 -12.57 26.49
C ASP A 864 -18.74 -12.73 25.22
N PHE A 865 -19.30 -13.31 24.16
CA PHE A 865 -18.59 -13.68 22.92
C PHE A 865 -19.34 -13.21 21.66
N GLY A 866 -19.89 -11.99 21.66
CA GLY A 866 -20.74 -11.47 20.58
C GLY A 866 -20.13 -11.45 19.18
N LYS A 867 -18.79 -11.53 19.04
CA LYS A 867 -18.09 -11.59 17.73
C LYS A 867 -17.76 -13.01 17.26
N LYS A 868 -18.07 -14.06 18.02
CA LYS A 868 -17.72 -15.45 17.70
C LYS A 868 -18.92 -16.18 17.09
N SER A 869 -18.69 -16.98 16.05
CA SER A 869 -19.76 -17.73 15.41
C SER A 869 -20.35 -18.78 16.34
N LYS A 870 -21.68 -18.93 16.33
CA LYS A 870 -22.44 -19.89 17.10
C LYS A 870 -23.27 -20.72 16.12
N LEU A 871 -22.83 -21.94 15.86
CA LEU A 871 -23.54 -22.87 14.99
C LEU A 871 -24.23 -23.94 15.84
N GLU A 872 -25.54 -24.12 15.62
CA GLU A 872 -26.35 -25.11 16.32
C GLU A 872 -26.50 -26.40 15.50
N PHE A 873 -26.37 -27.53 16.17
CA PHE A 873 -26.79 -28.85 15.68
C PHE A 873 -27.98 -29.28 16.53
N ALA A 874 -29.17 -29.04 16.00
CA ALA A 874 -30.39 -29.09 16.77
C ALA A 874 -31.29 -30.25 16.33
N ILE A 875 -31.70 -31.08 17.30
CA ILE A 875 -32.81 -32.02 17.10
C ILE A 875 -34.12 -31.25 17.21
N TYR A 876 -34.82 -31.15 16.09
CA TYR A 876 -36.09 -30.47 15.94
C TYR A 876 -37.26 -31.40 16.34
N PRO A 877 -38.37 -30.87 16.88
CA PRO A 877 -39.55 -31.65 17.29
C PRO A 877 -40.12 -32.56 16.20
N ALA A 878 -40.46 -33.77 16.62
CA ALA A 878 -40.98 -34.85 15.77
C ALA A 878 -42.33 -35.33 16.32
N PRO A 879 -43.46 -34.91 15.75
CA PRO A 879 -44.81 -35.21 16.23
C PRO A 879 -45.12 -36.67 16.57
N GLN A 880 -44.55 -37.63 15.83
CA GLN A 880 -44.85 -39.05 15.98
C GLN A 880 -43.92 -39.76 16.96
N VAL A 881 -42.79 -39.14 17.32
CA VAL A 881 -41.69 -39.75 18.10
C VAL A 881 -41.42 -39.00 19.41
N SER A 882 -42.03 -37.83 19.60
CA SER A 882 -41.84 -37.02 20.81
C SER A 882 -42.27 -37.73 22.09
N THR A 883 -41.43 -37.65 23.11
CA THR A 883 -41.67 -38.17 24.45
C THR A 883 -42.26 -37.14 25.41
N ALA A 884 -42.33 -35.86 25.02
CA ALA A 884 -42.75 -34.76 25.89
C ALA A 884 -44.02 -34.05 25.37
N VAL A 885 -45.05 -33.96 26.22
CA VAL A 885 -46.33 -33.33 25.85
C VAL A 885 -46.20 -31.82 25.62
N VAL A 886 -45.23 -31.19 26.30
CA VAL A 886 -44.97 -29.74 26.24
C VAL A 886 -43.91 -29.35 25.20
N GLU A 887 -43.46 -30.31 24.39
CA GLU A 887 -42.46 -30.10 23.33
C GLU A 887 -42.78 -28.92 22.39
N PRO A 888 -44.05 -28.66 21.99
CA PRO A 888 -44.35 -27.50 21.14
C PRO A 888 -44.02 -26.16 21.80
N TYR A 889 -44.30 -26.00 23.10
CA TYR A 889 -43.95 -24.78 23.83
C TYR A 889 -42.45 -24.57 23.92
N ASN A 890 -41.71 -25.63 24.29
CA ASN A 890 -40.25 -25.57 24.36
C ASN A 890 -39.63 -25.19 23.01
N SER A 891 -40.16 -25.76 21.92
CA SER A 891 -39.60 -25.57 20.58
C SER A 891 -39.86 -24.16 20.06
N ILE A 892 -41.02 -23.57 20.31
CA ILE A 892 -41.30 -22.17 19.93
C ILE A 892 -40.41 -21.21 20.73
N LEU A 893 -40.35 -21.37 22.05
CA LEU A 893 -39.52 -20.52 22.91
C LEU A 893 -38.03 -20.62 22.55
N THR A 894 -37.54 -21.82 22.24
CA THR A 894 -36.15 -22.00 21.81
C THR A 894 -35.90 -21.36 20.45
N THR A 895 -36.82 -21.52 19.50
CA THR A 895 -36.66 -20.90 18.17
C THR A 895 -36.63 -19.37 18.28
N HIS A 896 -37.44 -18.79 19.16
CA HIS A 896 -37.40 -17.35 19.45
C HIS A 896 -36.01 -16.91 19.93
N THR A 897 -35.37 -17.65 20.85
CA THR A 897 -33.99 -17.34 21.25
C THR A 897 -32.96 -17.61 20.15
N THR A 898 -33.08 -18.71 19.41
CA THR A 898 -32.20 -19.07 18.30
C THR A 898 -32.23 -17.99 17.21
N LEU A 899 -33.39 -17.39 16.93
CA LEU A 899 -33.56 -16.31 15.96
C LEU A 899 -32.65 -15.10 16.23
N GLU A 900 -32.40 -14.79 17.50
CA GLU A 900 -31.59 -13.63 17.90
C GLU A 900 -30.12 -13.96 18.15
N HIS A 901 -29.81 -15.19 18.56
CA HIS A 901 -28.49 -15.51 19.14
C HIS A 901 -27.70 -16.56 18.36
N SER A 902 -28.32 -17.21 17.38
CA SER A 902 -27.66 -18.18 16.50
C SER A 902 -27.22 -17.54 15.18
N ASP A 903 -26.06 -17.95 14.68
CA ASP A 903 -25.63 -17.56 13.34
C ASP A 903 -26.17 -18.53 12.28
N CYS A 904 -26.33 -19.81 12.64
CA CYS A 904 -26.90 -20.84 11.78
C CYS A 904 -27.32 -22.06 12.60
N ALA A 905 -28.51 -22.59 12.36
CA ALA A 905 -29.02 -23.78 13.03
C ALA A 905 -29.24 -24.92 12.03
N PHE A 906 -28.37 -25.94 12.09
CA PHE A 906 -28.49 -27.17 11.30
C PHE A 906 -29.50 -28.09 11.96
N MET A 907 -30.66 -28.22 11.32
CA MET A 907 -31.79 -28.94 11.88
C MET A 907 -31.82 -30.38 11.40
N VAL A 908 -32.13 -31.28 12.34
CA VAL A 908 -32.40 -32.70 12.07
C VAL A 908 -33.62 -33.17 12.83
N ASP A 909 -34.36 -34.11 12.26
CA ASP A 909 -35.57 -34.69 12.82
C ASP A 909 -35.35 -36.20 13.04
N ASN A 910 -35.64 -36.66 14.26
CA ASN A 910 -35.56 -38.08 14.62
C ASN A 910 -36.46 -38.96 13.73
N GLU A 911 -37.63 -38.49 13.32
CA GLU A 911 -38.56 -39.23 12.46
C GLU A 911 -37.97 -39.43 11.06
N ALA A 912 -37.43 -38.36 10.46
CA ALA A 912 -36.80 -38.42 9.13
C ALA A 912 -35.58 -39.36 9.12
N ILE A 913 -34.70 -39.24 10.12
CA ILE A 913 -33.52 -40.10 10.24
C ILE A 913 -33.91 -41.56 10.50
N TYR A 914 -34.96 -41.80 11.30
CA TYR A 914 -35.50 -43.14 11.53
C TYR A 914 -35.95 -43.80 10.21
N ASP A 915 -36.70 -43.07 9.39
CA ASP A 915 -37.17 -43.55 8.08
C ASP A 915 -36.00 -43.83 7.13
N ILE A 916 -34.95 -43.00 7.13
CA ILE A 916 -33.73 -43.20 6.35
C ILE A 916 -33.00 -44.48 6.80
N CYS A 917 -32.75 -44.64 8.09
CA CYS A 917 -32.09 -45.82 8.65
C CYS A 917 -32.86 -47.11 8.33
N ARG A 918 -34.19 -47.08 8.45
CA ARG A 918 -35.02 -48.24 8.17
C ARG A 918 -34.99 -48.67 6.71
N ARG A 919 -35.03 -47.71 5.80
CA ARG A 919 -35.09 -47.97 4.35
C ARG A 919 -33.74 -48.24 3.72
N ASN A 920 -32.73 -47.44 4.05
CA ASN A 920 -31.44 -47.45 3.37
C ASN A 920 -30.41 -48.36 4.05
N LEU A 921 -30.51 -48.54 5.37
CA LEU A 921 -29.61 -49.43 6.14
C LEU A 921 -30.23 -50.81 6.45
N ASP A 922 -31.46 -51.07 5.98
CA ASP A 922 -32.24 -52.30 6.21
C ASP A 922 -32.46 -52.64 7.70
N ILE A 923 -32.49 -51.63 8.56
CA ILE A 923 -32.69 -51.82 10.00
C ILE A 923 -34.19 -51.81 10.31
N ALA A 924 -34.77 -52.96 10.67
CA ALA A 924 -36.22 -53.05 10.91
C ALA A 924 -36.76 -52.12 12.02
N ARG A 925 -35.94 -51.86 13.05
CA ARG A 925 -36.26 -50.96 14.18
C ARG A 925 -35.02 -50.16 14.61
N PRO A 926 -34.74 -49.02 13.97
CA PRO A 926 -33.63 -48.15 14.35
C PRO A 926 -33.71 -47.68 15.81
N SER A 927 -32.56 -47.57 16.46
CA SER A 927 -32.37 -47.02 17.81
C SER A 927 -31.70 -45.64 17.77
N TYR A 928 -31.73 -44.89 18.88
CA TYR A 928 -31.02 -43.60 18.96
C TYR A 928 -29.52 -43.72 18.68
N THR A 929 -28.90 -44.86 18.98
CA THR A 929 -27.50 -45.12 18.59
C THR A 929 -27.33 -45.14 17.06
N ASN A 930 -28.27 -45.72 16.32
CA ASN A 930 -28.22 -45.72 14.86
C ASN A 930 -28.45 -44.31 14.29
N LEU A 931 -29.41 -43.57 14.86
CA LEU A 931 -29.70 -42.18 14.48
C LEU A 931 -28.48 -41.28 14.73
N ASN A 932 -27.91 -41.33 15.93
CA ASN A 932 -26.73 -40.52 16.31
C ASN A 932 -25.49 -40.86 15.49
N ARG A 933 -25.33 -42.11 15.03
CA ARG A 933 -24.25 -42.47 14.08
C ARG A 933 -24.43 -41.78 12.74
N LEU A 934 -25.65 -41.67 12.20
CA LEU A 934 -25.88 -40.93 10.96
C LEU A 934 -25.66 -39.43 11.16
N ILE A 935 -26.15 -38.86 12.27
CA ILE A 935 -25.91 -37.46 12.65
C ILE A 935 -24.40 -37.19 12.76
N SER A 936 -23.63 -38.10 13.37
CA SER A 936 -22.18 -37.94 13.49
C SER A 936 -21.46 -37.89 12.14
N GLN A 937 -21.96 -38.60 11.11
CA GLN A 937 -21.39 -38.51 9.75
C GLN A 937 -21.68 -37.15 9.11
N ILE A 938 -22.86 -36.59 9.34
CA ILE A 938 -23.24 -35.25 8.89
C ILE A 938 -22.34 -34.23 9.56
N VAL A 939 -22.28 -34.23 10.90
CA VAL A 939 -21.44 -33.33 11.69
C VAL A 939 -19.97 -33.45 11.27
N SER A 940 -19.47 -34.68 11.12
CA SER A 940 -18.10 -34.94 10.66
C SER A 940 -17.84 -34.37 9.25
N SER A 941 -18.84 -34.39 8.37
CA SER A 941 -18.72 -33.82 7.03
C SER A 941 -18.78 -32.29 7.01
N ILE A 942 -19.61 -31.70 7.87
CA ILE A 942 -19.71 -30.25 8.07
C ILE A 942 -18.40 -29.70 8.65
N THR A 943 -17.78 -30.42 9.59
CA THR A 943 -16.52 -30.01 10.23
C THR A 943 -15.26 -30.55 9.53
N ALA A 944 -15.40 -31.26 8.40
CA ALA A 944 -14.26 -31.89 7.72
C ALA A 944 -13.25 -30.84 7.23
N SER A 945 -13.72 -29.75 6.64
CA SER A 945 -12.89 -28.64 6.17
C SER A 945 -12.18 -27.87 7.29
N LEU A 946 -12.66 -27.97 8.53
CA LEU A 946 -12.01 -27.36 9.70
C LEU A 946 -10.86 -28.22 10.23
N ARG A 947 -10.86 -29.51 9.90
CA ARG A 947 -9.93 -30.50 10.46
C ARG A 947 -8.91 -30.97 9.44
N PHE A 948 -9.32 -31.19 8.20
CA PHE A 948 -8.50 -31.85 7.18
C PHE A 948 -8.30 -30.94 5.99
N ASP A 949 -7.10 -31.00 5.40
CA ASP A 949 -6.81 -30.32 4.15
C ASP A 949 -7.67 -30.88 3.00
N GLY A 950 -8.22 -29.97 2.20
CA GLY A 950 -9.10 -30.28 1.07
C GLY A 950 -8.77 -29.43 -0.16
N ALA A 951 -9.30 -29.82 -1.31
CA ALA A 951 -9.20 -29.04 -2.54
C ALA A 951 -9.99 -27.73 -2.42
N LEU A 952 -11.16 -27.80 -1.78
CA LEU A 952 -12.01 -26.65 -1.51
C LEU A 952 -12.45 -26.68 -0.04
N ASN A 953 -12.00 -25.74 0.78
CA ASN A 953 -12.36 -25.65 2.20
C ASN A 953 -13.49 -24.64 2.42
N VAL A 954 -14.33 -24.89 3.44
CA VAL A 954 -15.41 -24.01 3.90
C VAL A 954 -15.19 -23.71 5.38
N ASP A 955 -15.25 -22.44 5.79
CA ASP A 955 -15.05 -21.98 7.18
C ASP A 955 -16.39 -21.79 7.93
N LEU A 956 -16.35 -21.63 9.26
CA LEU A 956 -17.57 -21.43 10.08
C LEU A 956 -18.36 -20.19 9.67
N THR A 957 -17.68 -19.07 9.43
CA THR A 957 -18.31 -17.82 8.97
C THR A 957 -18.86 -17.97 7.55
N GLU A 958 -18.27 -18.83 6.73
CA GLU A 958 -18.77 -19.10 5.37
C GLU A 958 -20.11 -19.83 5.36
N PHE A 959 -20.46 -20.59 6.41
CA PHE A 959 -21.80 -21.16 6.50
C PHE A 959 -22.86 -20.07 6.66
N GLN A 960 -22.60 -19.06 7.49
CA GLN A 960 -23.50 -17.92 7.66
C GLN A 960 -23.60 -17.11 6.37
N THR A 961 -22.48 -16.65 5.81
CA THR A 961 -22.51 -15.74 4.64
C THR A 961 -23.01 -16.40 3.36
N ASN A 962 -22.86 -17.72 3.21
CA ASN A 962 -23.23 -18.42 1.97
C ASN A 962 -24.57 -19.18 2.06
N LEU A 963 -25.02 -19.62 3.23
CA LEU A 963 -26.31 -20.31 3.38
C LEU A 963 -27.44 -19.41 3.86
N VAL A 964 -27.14 -18.26 4.46
CA VAL A 964 -28.13 -17.39 5.09
C VAL A 964 -28.25 -16.07 4.31
N PRO A 965 -29.16 -15.99 3.32
CA PRO A 965 -29.32 -14.77 2.51
C PRO A 965 -29.97 -13.63 3.30
N TYR A 966 -30.84 -13.94 4.28
CA TYR A 966 -31.39 -12.98 5.23
C TYR A 966 -31.19 -13.47 6.66
N PRO A 967 -30.76 -12.60 7.61
CA PRO A 967 -30.38 -13.03 8.95
C PRO A 967 -31.43 -13.84 9.71
N ARG A 968 -32.73 -13.60 9.49
CA ARG A 968 -33.81 -14.35 10.17
C ARG A 968 -34.00 -15.77 9.63
N ILE A 969 -33.65 -16.04 8.37
CA ILE A 969 -33.86 -17.35 7.73
C ILE A 969 -32.61 -18.23 7.75
N HIS A 970 -32.03 -18.45 8.94
CA HIS A 970 -30.75 -19.15 9.11
C HIS A 970 -30.85 -20.65 9.45
N PHE A 971 -31.88 -21.32 8.93
CA PHE A 971 -32.21 -22.71 9.27
C PHE A 971 -32.00 -23.69 8.10
N PRO A 972 -30.77 -23.93 7.64
CA PRO A 972 -30.52 -24.83 6.53
C PRO A 972 -30.78 -26.30 6.89
N LEU A 973 -31.35 -27.03 5.94
CA LEU A 973 -31.62 -28.45 6.05
C LEU A 973 -30.40 -29.28 5.65
N ALA A 974 -30.08 -30.31 6.42
CA ALA A 974 -29.02 -31.25 6.10
C ALA A 974 -29.51 -32.43 5.26
N THR A 975 -28.65 -32.95 4.39
CA THR A 975 -28.84 -34.19 3.64
C THR A 975 -27.49 -34.90 3.48
N TYR A 976 -27.47 -36.23 3.51
CA TYR A 976 -26.25 -37.03 3.37
C TYR A 976 -26.43 -38.14 2.33
N ALA A 977 -25.44 -38.31 1.46
CA ALA A 977 -25.40 -39.39 0.49
C ALA A 977 -23.97 -39.89 0.23
N PRO A 978 -23.76 -41.19 0.01
CA PRO A 978 -24.76 -42.25 0.08
C PRO A 978 -24.99 -42.73 1.53
N VAL A 979 -26.20 -43.16 1.83
CA VAL A 979 -26.52 -43.93 3.05
C VAL A 979 -26.75 -45.37 2.61
N ILE A 980 -25.78 -46.25 2.87
CA ILE A 980 -25.82 -47.66 2.42
C ILE A 980 -25.37 -48.60 3.54
N SER A 981 -26.00 -49.78 3.61
CA SER A 981 -25.63 -50.82 4.57
C SER A 981 -24.31 -51.49 4.22
N ALA A 982 -23.59 -51.98 5.23
CA ALA A 982 -22.31 -52.69 5.07
C ALA A 982 -22.41 -53.91 4.13
N GLU A 983 -23.58 -54.54 4.04
CA GLU A 983 -23.84 -55.71 3.18
C GLU A 983 -23.99 -55.34 1.69
N LYS A 984 -24.59 -54.19 1.38
CA LYS A 984 -24.87 -53.74 -0.01
C LYS A 984 -23.66 -53.08 -0.69
N ALA A 985 -22.71 -52.54 0.07
CA ALA A 985 -21.62 -51.72 -0.47
C ALA A 985 -20.58 -52.46 -1.33
N TYR A 986 -20.50 -53.79 -1.29
CA TYR A 986 -19.56 -54.54 -2.13
C TYR A 986 -19.93 -54.56 -3.62
N HIS A 987 -21.18 -54.21 -3.97
CA HIS A 987 -21.71 -54.36 -5.33
C HIS A 987 -21.98 -53.01 -6.05
N GLU A 988 -21.95 -51.88 -5.34
CA GLU A 988 -22.29 -50.57 -5.89
C GLU A 988 -21.13 -49.57 -5.72
N GLN A 989 -20.56 -49.10 -6.84
CA GLN A 989 -19.67 -47.93 -6.86
C GLN A 989 -20.47 -46.74 -7.39
N LEU A 990 -20.83 -45.81 -6.50
CA LEU A 990 -21.58 -44.63 -6.87
C LEU A 990 -20.66 -43.53 -7.43
N THR A 991 -21.08 -42.93 -8.53
CA THR A 991 -20.43 -41.78 -9.16
C THR A 991 -20.73 -40.49 -8.41
N VAL A 992 -19.91 -39.46 -8.63
CA VAL A 992 -20.15 -38.11 -8.06
C VAL A 992 -21.54 -37.60 -8.48
N ALA A 993 -21.93 -37.80 -9.75
CA ALA A 993 -23.24 -37.40 -10.24
C ALA A 993 -24.41 -38.10 -9.51
N GLU A 994 -24.29 -39.40 -9.21
CA GLU A 994 -25.35 -40.14 -8.51
C GLU A 994 -25.52 -39.68 -7.06
N ILE A 995 -24.42 -39.52 -6.32
CA ILE A 995 -24.48 -39.06 -4.92
C ILE A 995 -24.97 -37.60 -4.83
N THR A 996 -24.58 -36.74 -5.78
CA THR A 996 -25.10 -35.36 -5.88
C THR A 996 -26.59 -35.34 -6.15
N ASN A 997 -27.09 -36.18 -7.07
CA ASN A 997 -28.52 -36.29 -7.34
C ASN A 997 -29.31 -36.80 -6.14
N ALA A 998 -28.76 -37.77 -5.41
CA ALA A 998 -29.39 -38.32 -4.21
C ALA A 998 -29.61 -37.27 -3.13
N CYS A 999 -28.81 -36.21 -3.05
CA CYS A 999 -29.01 -35.12 -2.08
C CYS A 999 -30.30 -34.34 -2.29
N PHE A 1000 -30.83 -34.28 -3.51
CA PHE A 1000 -32.05 -33.54 -3.82
C PHE A 1000 -33.32 -34.41 -3.76
N GLU A 1001 -33.17 -35.69 -3.43
CA GLU A 1001 -34.31 -36.59 -3.27
C GLU A 1001 -34.97 -36.35 -1.90
N PRO A 1002 -36.31 -36.20 -1.82
CA PRO A 1002 -37.04 -36.02 -0.57
C PRO A 1002 -36.72 -37.11 0.46
N ALA A 1003 -36.43 -38.31 -0.03
CA ALA A 1003 -36.15 -39.47 0.79
C ALA A 1003 -34.80 -39.37 1.54
N ASN A 1004 -33.92 -38.42 1.25
CA ASN A 1004 -32.65 -38.27 1.96
C ASN A 1004 -32.59 -37.01 2.83
N GLN A 1005 -33.68 -36.23 2.89
CA GLN A 1005 -33.77 -35.06 3.76
C GLN A 1005 -33.80 -35.45 5.23
N MET A 1006 -33.00 -34.76 6.05
CA MET A 1006 -32.87 -35.06 7.48
C MET A 1006 -33.96 -34.39 8.33
N VAL A 1007 -34.86 -33.62 7.71
CA VAL A 1007 -36.05 -33.01 8.34
C VAL A 1007 -37.28 -33.39 7.51
N LYS A 1008 -38.40 -33.69 8.18
CA LYS A 1008 -39.65 -34.08 7.52
C LYS A 1008 -40.32 -32.88 6.81
N CYS A 1009 -39.90 -32.60 5.58
CA CYS A 1009 -40.50 -31.62 4.68
C CYS A 1009 -40.28 -32.06 3.24
N ASP A 1010 -41.18 -31.69 2.32
CA ASP A 1010 -41.00 -32.01 0.91
C ASP A 1010 -40.27 -30.88 0.19
N PRO A 1011 -39.02 -31.06 -0.26
CA PRO A 1011 -38.25 -30.00 -0.93
C PRO A 1011 -38.87 -29.56 -2.26
N ARG A 1012 -39.81 -30.34 -2.82
CA ARG A 1012 -40.51 -30.00 -4.07
C ARG A 1012 -41.61 -28.95 -3.87
N HIS A 1013 -42.05 -28.73 -2.63
CA HIS A 1013 -43.02 -27.67 -2.29
C HIS A 1013 -42.34 -26.34 -1.96
N GLY A 1014 -41.01 -26.28 -2.00
CA GLY A 1014 -40.25 -25.07 -1.78
C GLY A 1014 -39.26 -24.80 -2.90
N LYS A 1015 -38.59 -23.66 -2.79
CA LYS A 1015 -37.47 -23.27 -3.65
C LYS A 1015 -36.18 -23.32 -2.84
N TYR A 1016 -35.09 -23.67 -3.51
CA TYR A 1016 -33.75 -23.61 -2.95
C TYR A 1016 -33.20 -22.19 -3.10
N MET A 1017 -32.80 -21.60 -1.98
CA MET A 1017 -32.15 -20.29 -1.95
C MET A 1017 -30.63 -20.41 -2.07
N ALA A 1018 -30.07 -21.36 -1.31
CA ALA A 1018 -28.64 -21.65 -1.29
C ALA A 1018 -28.40 -23.14 -0.98
N CYS A 1019 -27.35 -23.71 -1.56
CA CYS A 1019 -26.94 -25.10 -1.37
C CYS A 1019 -25.42 -25.16 -1.16
N CYS A 1020 -24.95 -25.69 -0.03
CA CYS A 1020 -23.55 -25.99 0.22
C CYS A 1020 -23.34 -27.51 0.14
N MET A 1021 -22.49 -27.94 -0.80
CA MET A 1021 -22.20 -29.34 -1.11
C MET A 1021 -20.81 -29.70 -0.58
N LEU A 1022 -20.73 -30.50 0.48
CA LEU A 1022 -19.50 -30.89 1.16
C LEU A 1022 -19.12 -32.33 0.79
N TYR A 1023 -18.27 -32.48 -0.23
CA TYR A 1023 -17.77 -33.76 -0.72
C TYR A 1023 -16.58 -34.26 0.10
N ARG A 1024 -16.53 -35.58 0.30
CA ARG A 1024 -15.42 -36.28 0.99
C ARG A 1024 -14.94 -37.47 0.19
N GLY A 1025 -13.64 -37.73 0.20
CA GLY A 1025 -12.99 -38.89 -0.40
C GLY A 1025 -12.56 -38.70 -1.86
N ASP A 1026 -12.64 -39.77 -2.65
CA ASP A 1026 -12.22 -39.79 -4.05
C ASP A 1026 -13.21 -39.02 -4.95
N VAL A 1027 -13.04 -37.70 -4.99
CA VAL A 1027 -13.88 -36.75 -5.72
C VAL A 1027 -12.99 -35.71 -6.42
N VAL A 1028 -13.23 -35.51 -7.72
CA VAL A 1028 -12.49 -34.54 -8.54
C VAL A 1028 -13.38 -33.32 -8.83
N PRO A 1029 -12.86 -32.07 -8.72
CA PRO A 1029 -13.66 -30.86 -8.95
C PRO A 1029 -14.42 -30.81 -10.28
N LYS A 1030 -13.85 -31.38 -11.34
CA LYS A 1030 -14.48 -31.46 -12.68
C LYS A 1030 -15.81 -32.22 -12.65
N ASP A 1031 -15.86 -33.32 -11.92
CA ASP A 1031 -17.05 -34.17 -11.86
C ASP A 1031 -18.13 -33.52 -10.99
N VAL A 1032 -17.72 -32.80 -9.95
CA VAL A 1032 -18.61 -32.00 -9.11
C VAL A 1032 -19.28 -30.88 -9.92
N ASN A 1033 -18.51 -30.10 -10.68
CA ASN A 1033 -19.06 -29.05 -11.53
C ASN A 1033 -20.04 -29.62 -12.57
N SER A 1034 -19.70 -30.76 -13.17
CA SER A 1034 -20.58 -31.44 -14.13
C SER A 1034 -21.89 -31.91 -13.47
N ALA A 1035 -21.82 -32.45 -12.25
CA ALA A 1035 -22.99 -32.88 -11.50
C ALA A 1035 -23.90 -31.70 -11.10
N ILE A 1036 -23.32 -30.59 -10.63
CA ILE A 1036 -24.08 -29.38 -10.27
C ILE A 1036 -24.74 -28.75 -11.50
N SER A 1037 -24.04 -28.68 -12.63
CA SER A 1037 -24.64 -28.21 -13.89
C SER A 1037 -25.85 -29.05 -14.29
N ALA A 1038 -25.80 -30.38 -14.09
CA ALA A 1038 -26.94 -31.25 -14.35
C ALA A 1038 -28.11 -30.95 -13.40
N ILE A 1039 -27.85 -30.75 -12.10
CA ILE A 1039 -28.88 -30.37 -11.12
C ILE A 1039 -29.61 -29.08 -11.52
N LYS A 1040 -28.87 -28.04 -11.92
CA LYS A 1040 -29.45 -26.75 -12.33
C LYS A 1040 -30.40 -26.85 -13.52
N THR A 1041 -30.25 -27.88 -14.36
CA THR A 1041 -31.12 -28.10 -15.53
C THR A 1041 -32.36 -28.96 -15.23
N LYS A 1042 -32.45 -29.57 -14.04
CA LYS A 1042 -33.58 -30.43 -13.66
C LYS A 1042 -34.79 -29.58 -13.27
N ARG A 1043 -35.86 -29.68 -14.06
CA ARG A 1043 -37.15 -29.00 -13.79
C ARG A 1043 -37.79 -29.35 -12.46
N SER A 1044 -37.45 -30.49 -11.86
CA SER A 1044 -37.98 -30.93 -10.57
C SER A 1044 -37.32 -30.23 -9.37
N ILE A 1045 -36.25 -29.46 -9.58
CA ILE A 1045 -35.50 -28.76 -8.56
C ILE A 1045 -35.61 -27.27 -8.88
N GLN A 1046 -36.31 -26.53 -8.03
CA GLN A 1046 -36.57 -25.11 -8.25
C GLN A 1046 -35.63 -24.26 -7.38
N PHE A 1047 -35.04 -23.23 -7.98
CA PHE A 1047 -34.25 -22.22 -7.28
C PHE A 1047 -34.99 -20.89 -7.37
N VAL A 1048 -34.73 -20.00 -6.41
CA VAL A 1048 -35.22 -18.61 -6.45
C VAL A 1048 -34.58 -17.84 -7.60
N ASP A 1049 -35.33 -16.93 -8.24
CA ASP A 1049 -34.93 -16.23 -9.47
C ASP A 1049 -33.66 -15.37 -9.31
N TRP A 1050 -33.50 -14.77 -8.14
CA TRP A 1050 -32.35 -13.94 -7.81
C TRP A 1050 -31.06 -14.74 -7.54
N CYS A 1051 -31.13 -16.08 -7.45
CA CYS A 1051 -29.97 -16.94 -7.17
C CYS A 1051 -29.74 -18.04 -8.23
N PRO A 1052 -29.35 -17.69 -9.48
CA PRO A 1052 -29.08 -18.68 -10.53
C PRO A 1052 -27.81 -19.52 -10.27
N THR A 1053 -26.96 -19.11 -9.32
CA THR A 1053 -25.65 -19.71 -9.04
C THR A 1053 -25.44 -20.23 -7.62
N GLY A 1054 -26.49 -20.37 -6.80
CA GLY A 1054 -26.45 -20.61 -5.35
C GLY A 1054 -25.81 -21.90 -4.79
N PHE A 1055 -24.82 -22.48 -5.48
CA PHE A 1055 -24.06 -23.64 -5.02
C PHE A 1055 -22.69 -23.23 -4.48
N LYS A 1056 -22.44 -23.55 -3.22
CA LYS A 1056 -21.09 -23.56 -2.62
C LYS A 1056 -20.60 -25.01 -2.56
N VAL A 1057 -19.30 -25.22 -2.76
CA VAL A 1057 -18.71 -26.57 -2.81
C VAL A 1057 -17.51 -26.64 -1.87
N GLY A 1058 -17.51 -27.63 -0.98
CA GLY A 1058 -16.33 -28.10 -0.24
C GLY A 1058 -15.90 -29.47 -0.76
N ILE A 1059 -14.60 -29.70 -0.92
CA ILE A 1059 -14.04 -31.00 -1.35
C ILE A 1059 -12.89 -31.35 -0.43
N ASN A 1060 -13.05 -32.44 0.32
CA ASN A 1060 -12.03 -32.99 1.19
C ASN A 1060 -11.56 -34.37 0.68
N TYR A 1061 -10.25 -34.59 0.60
CA TYR A 1061 -9.72 -35.84 0.05
C TYR A 1061 -9.79 -37.02 1.02
N GLN A 1062 -10.02 -36.77 2.31
CA GLN A 1062 -10.16 -37.83 3.29
C GLN A 1062 -11.54 -38.49 3.17
N PRO A 1063 -11.60 -39.80 2.85
CA PRO A 1063 -12.86 -40.51 2.78
C PRO A 1063 -13.52 -40.58 4.17
N PRO A 1064 -14.87 -40.66 4.23
CA PRO A 1064 -15.59 -40.82 5.49
C PRO A 1064 -15.10 -42.06 6.26
N THR A 1065 -14.85 -41.90 7.55
CA THR A 1065 -14.56 -43.02 8.45
C THR A 1065 -15.86 -43.55 9.02
N VAL A 1066 -15.92 -44.86 9.27
CA VAL A 1066 -17.07 -45.50 9.91
C VAL A 1066 -16.63 -46.16 11.20
N VAL A 1067 -17.52 -46.20 12.19
CA VAL A 1067 -17.28 -46.90 13.45
C VAL A 1067 -17.14 -48.41 13.16
N PRO A 1068 -16.08 -49.08 13.64
CA PRO A 1068 -15.91 -50.52 13.44
C PRO A 1068 -17.11 -51.32 13.95
N GLY A 1069 -17.67 -52.20 13.12
CA GLY A 1069 -18.88 -52.95 13.45
C GLY A 1069 -20.17 -52.12 13.45
N GLY A 1070 -20.13 -50.89 12.92
CA GLY A 1070 -21.29 -50.04 12.72
C GLY A 1070 -22.12 -50.40 11.48
N ASP A 1071 -23.29 -49.78 11.37
CA ASP A 1071 -24.32 -50.12 10.37
C ASP A 1071 -24.06 -49.51 8.97
N LEU A 1072 -23.25 -48.45 8.92
CA LEU A 1072 -22.87 -47.75 7.70
C LEU A 1072 -21.68 -48.42 7.02
N ALA A 1073 -21.77 -48.60 5.71
CA ALA A 1073 -20.65 -49.13 4.95
C ALA A 1073 -19.49 -48.14 4.81
N LYS A 1074 -18.28 -48.69 4.68
CA LYS A 1074 -17.12 -47.90 4.28
C LYS A 1074 -17.23 -47.52 2.81
N VAL A 1075 -17.29 -46.21 2.53
CA VAL A 1075 -17.40 -45.66 1.18
C VAL A 1075 -16.14 -44.92 0.77
N GLN A 1076 -15.84 -44.92 -0.53
CA GLN A 1076 -14.70 -44.18 -1.08
C GLN A 1076 -15.01 -42.69 -1.26
N ARG A 1077 -16.30 -42.33 -1.36
CA ARG A 1077 -16.78 -40.96 -1.52
C ARG A 1077 -18.15 -40.76 -0.89
N ALA A 1078 -18.41 -39.56 -0.40
CA ALA A 1078 -19.71 -39.13 0.09
C ALA A 1078 -19.88 -37.61 -0.12
N VAL A 1079 -21.10 -37.14 0.05
CA VAL A 1079 -21.46 -35.73 0.02
C VAL A 1079 -22.50 -35.43 1.10
N CYS A 1080 -22.26 -34.34 1.84
CA CYS A 1080 -23.22 -33.74 2.75
C CYS A 1080 -23.71 -32.44 2.12
N MET A 1081 -25.01 -32.31 1.90
CA MET A 1081 -25.61 -31.07 1.41
C MET A 1081 -26.25 -30.33 2.59
N LEU A 1082 -25.99 -29.03 2.66
CA LEU A 1082 -26.73 -28.10 3.50
C LEU A 1082 -27.50 -27.17 2.57
N SER A 1083 -28.82 -27.15 2.67
CA SER A 1083 -29.65 -26.38 1.77
C SER A 1083 -30.60 -25.48 2.54
N ASN A 1084 -30.50 -24.18 2.31
CA ASN A 1084 -31.51 -23.24 2.76
C ASN A 1084 -32.65 -23.21 1.75
N THR A 1085 -33.83 -23.63 2.17
CA THR A 1085 -35.00 -23.82 1.31
C THR A 1085 -36.27 -23.38 2.00
N THR A 1086 -37.18 -22.79 1.23
CA THR A 1086 -38.49 -22.36 1.73
C THR A 1086 -39.38 -23.55 2.15
N ALA A 1087 -39.01 -24.78 1.79
CA ALA A 1087 -39.73 -25.99 2.20
C ALA A 1087 -39.78 -26.18 3.73
N ILE A 1088 -38.86 -25.56 4.47
CA ILE A 1088 -38.86 -25.63 5.95
C ILE A 1088 -40.08 -24.95 6.58
N ALA A 1089 -40.77 -24.04 5.87
CA ALA A 1089 -42.02 -23.43 6.32
C ALA A 1089 -43.07 -24.47 6.74
N GLU A 1090 -43.11 -25.63 6.08
CA GLU A 1090 -44.02 -26.72 6.45
C GLU A 1090 -43.77 -27.25 7.87
N ALA A 1091 -42.51 -27.25 8.33
CA ALA A 1091 -42.16 -27.67 9.68
C ALA A 1091 -42.63 -26.65 10.72
N TRP A 1092 -42.45 -25.35 10.45
CA TRP A 1092 -42.89 -24.25 11.30
C TRP A 1092 -44.42 -24.22 11.42
N ALA A 1093 -45.15 -24.31 10.31
CA ALA A 1093 -46.62 -24.32 10.27
C ALA A 1093 -47.23 -25.44 11.16
N ARG A 1094 -46.61 -26.64 11.14
CA ARG A 1094 -47.06 -27.76 11.99
C ARG A 1094 -46.80 -27.51 13.47
N LEU A 1095 -45.69 -26.85 13.80
CA LEU A 1095 -45.35 -26.49 15.18
C LEU A 1095 -46.34 -25.44 15.71
N ASP A 1096 -46.58 -24.39 14.93
CA ASP A 1096 -47.50 -23.30 15.23
C ASP A 1096 -48.92 -23.79 15.47
N HIS A 1097 -49.43 -24.64 14.57
CA HIS A 1097 -50.77 -25.21 14.73
C HIS A 1097 -50.94 -25.98 16.06
N LYS A 1098 -49.91 -26.73 16.47
CA LYS A 1098 -49.93 -27.48 17.73
C LYS A 1098 -49.83 -26.56 18.94
N PHE A 1099 -48.96 -25.56 18.88
CA PHE A 1099 -48.84 -24.54 19.91
C PHE A 1099 -50.18 -23.83 20.12
N ASP A 1100 -50.80 -23.34 19.05
CA ASP A 1100 -52.07 -22.60 19.10
C ASP A 1100 -53.18 -23.45 19.73
N LEU A 1101 -53.25 -24.74 19.37
CA LEU A 1101 -54.21 -25.69 19.93
C LEU A 1101 -54.02 -25.91 21.43
N MET A 1102 -52.76 -25.95 21.91
CA MET A 1102 -52.44 -26.11 23.33
C MET A 1102 -52.68 -24.81 24.11
N TYR A 1103 -52.24 -23.68 23.55
CA TYR A 1103 -52.29 -22.37 24.17
C TYR A 1103 -53.73 -21.85 24.30
N ALA A 1104 -54.57 -22.05 23.27
CA ALA A 1104 -56.00 -21.72 23.32
C ALA A 1104 -56.75 -22.48 24.44
N LYS A 1105 -56.28 -23.67 24.80
CA LYS A 1105 -56.82 -24.47 25.92
C LYS A 1105 -56.15 -24.17 27.26
N ARG A 1106 -55.18 -23.25 27.30
CA ARG A 1106 -54.28 -22.96 28.43
C ARG A 1106 -53.65 -24.23 29.03
N ALA A 1107 -53.43 -25.24 28.19
CA ALA A 1107 -52.83 -26.50 28.62
C ALA A 1107 -51.39 -26.24 29.06
N PHE A 1108 -51.00 -26.71 30.25
CA PHE A 1108 -49.64 -26.64 30.81
C PHE A 1108 -49.00 -25.25 30.97
N VAL A 1109 -49.65 -24.14 30.60
CA VAL A 1109 -49.12 -22.76 30.73
C VAL A 1109 -48.66 -22.45 32.17
N HIS A 1110 -49.45 -22.89 33.17
CA HIS A 1110 -49.12 -22.72 34.58
C HIS A 1110 -47.82 -23.40 35.02
N TRP A 1111 -47.31 -24.40 34.28
CA TRP A 1111 -46.02 -25.03 34.56
C TRP A 1111 -44.86 -24.11 34.21
N TYR A 1112 -45.04 -23.19 33.27
CA TYR A 1112 -44.01 -22.23 32.85
C TYR A 1112 -44.04 -20.97 33.71
N VAL A 1113 -45.23 -20.40 33.90
CA VAL A 1113 -45.43 -19.23 34.78
C VAL A 1113 -45.06 -19.54 36.23
N GLY A 1114 -45.29 -20.78 36.69
CA GLY A 1114 -44.90 -21.24 38.02
C GLY A 1114 -43.39 -21.21 38.27
N GLU A 1115 -42.57 -21.27 37.21
CA GLU A 1115 -41.10 -21.19 37.27
C GLU A 1115 -40.59 -19.74 37.10
N GLY A 1116 -41.49 -18.75 36.98
CA GLY A 1116 -41.13 -17.33 36.93
C GLY A 1116 -41.04 -16.73 35.52
N MET A 1117 -41.41 -17.47 34.48
CA MET A 1117 -41.56 -16.96 33.11
C MET A 1117 -42.81 -16.08 32.98
N GLU A 1118 -42.73 -14.96 32.25
CA GLU A 1118 -43.90 -14.13 32.00
C GLU A 1118 -44.80 -14.74 30.91
N GLU A 1119 -46.13 -14.71 31.11
CA GLU A 1119 -47.06 -15.29 30.13
C GLU A 1119 -47.00 -14.57 28.76
N GLY A 1120 -46.58 -13.30 28.72
CA GLY A 1120 -46.40 -12.53 27.49
C GLY A 1120 -45.36 -13.13 26.55
N GLU A 1121 -44.31 -13.78 27.08
CA GLU A 1121 -43.23 -14.39 26.30
C GLU A 1121 -43.73 -15.49 25.35
N PHE A 1122 -44.82 -16.20 25.71
CA PHE A 1122 -45.45 -17.15 24.81
C PHE A 1122 -46.03 -16.49 23.56
N SER A 1123 -46.59 -15.30 23.72
CA SER A 1123 -47.23 -14.58 22.61
C SER A 1123 -46.17 -13.97 21.71
N GLU A 1124 -45.12 -13.39 22.29
CA GLU A 1124 -43.97 -12.84 21.57
C GLU A 1124 -43.24 -13.92 20.75
N ALA A 1125 -42.88 -15.05 21.37
CA ALA A 1125 -42.20 -16.14 20.67
C ALA A 1125 -43.05 -16.74 19.53
N ARG A 1126 -44.39 -16.74 19.69
CA ARG A 1126 -45.33 -17.19 18.66
C ARG A 1126 -45.46 -16.19 17.50
N GLU A 1127 -45.45 -14.89 17.79
CA GLU A 1127 -45.47 -13.82 16.79
C GLU A 1127 -44.18 -13.84 15.94
N ASP A 1128 -43.03 -14.06 16.57
CA ASP A 1128 -41.76 -14.19 15.86
C ASP A 1128 -41.71 -15.41 14.95
N MET A 1129 -42.31 -16.53 15.39
CA MET A 1129 -42.44 -17.73 14.56
C MET A 1129 -43.34 -17.49 13.35
N ALA A 1130 -44.50 -16.84 13.52
CA ALA A 1130 -45.36 -16.47 12.40
C ALA A 1130 -44.64 -15.55 11.41
N ALA A 1131 -43.87 -14.59 11.93
CA ALA A 1131 -43.10 -13.69 11.09
C ALA A 1131 -41.96 -14.44 10.36
N LEU A 1132 -41.34 -15.44 10.98
CA LEU A 1132 -40.36 -16.31 10.32
C LEU A 1132 -40.99 -17.15 9.20
N GLU A 1133 -42.17 -17.74 9.45
CA GLU A 1133 -42.93 -18.47 8.43
C GLU A 1133 -43.21 -17.57 7.22
N LYS A 1134 -43.72 -16.36 7.47
CA LYS A 1134 -43.99 -15.37 6.43
C LYS A 1134 -42.75 -14.95 5.66
N ASP A 1135 -41.60 -14.75 6.33
CA ASP A 1135 -40.35 -14.43 5.66
C ASP A 1135 -39.94 -15.53 4.66
N TYR A 1136 -40.11 -16.81 5.01
CA TYR A 1136 -39.85 -17.92 4.08
C TYR A 1136 -40.88 -18.00 2.94
N GLU A 1137 -42.14 -17.67 3.20
CA GLU A 1137 -43.18 -17.61 2.17
C GLU A 1137 -42.92 -16.48 1.16
N GLU A 1138 -42.60 -15.27 1.63
CA GLU A 1138 -42.31 -14.10 0.78
C GLU A 1138 -41.14 -14.36 -0.16
N VAL A 1139 -40.09 -15.04 0.31
CA VAL A 1139 -38.95 -15.42 -0.55
C VAL A 1139 -39.33 -16.48 -1.60
N GLY A 1140 -40.41 -17.23 -1.37
CA GLY A 1140 -40.94 -18.23 -2.30
C GLY A 1140 -41.78 -17.65 -3.46
N ILE A 1141 -42.30 -16.43 -3.32
CA ILE A 1141 -43.17 -15.74 -4.29
C ILE A 1141 -42.29 -15.00 -5.32
N ASP A 1142 -42.44 -15.30 -6.61
CA ASP A 1142 -41.61 -14.70 -7.68
C ASP A 1142 -41.97 -13.23 -7.95
N SER A 1143 -41.00 -12.41 -8.36
CA SER A 1143 -41.20 -11.02 -8.80
C SER A 1143 -41.91 -10.88 -10.16
N CYS A 1144 -42.43 -11.97 -10.72
CA CYS A 1144 -43.06 -11.99 -12.05
C CYS A 1144 -44.58 -11.81 -12.03
N GLU A 1145 -45.25 -11.83 -10.87
CA GLU A 1145 -46.70 -11.59 -10.82
C GLU A 1145 -47.07 -10.09 -10.88
N GLU A 1146 -46.13 -9.16 -10.66
CA GLU A 1146 -46.41 -7.72 -10.74
C GLU A 1146 -46.38 -7.16 -12.17
N ASP A 1147 -45.78 -7.86 -13.14
CA ASP A 1147 -45.64 -7.38 -14.53
C ASP A 1147 -46.80 -7.81 -15.47
N GLU A 1148 -47.72 -8.69 -15.04
CA GLU A 1148 -48.89 -9.11 -15.84
C GLU A 1148 -50.17 -8.29 -15.60
N GLU A 1149 -50.22 -7.41 -14.58
CA GLU A 1149 -51.40 -6.55 -14.31
C GLU A 1149 -51.30 -5.12 -14.87
N GLY A 1150 -50.23 -4.78 -15.60
CA GLY A 1150 -49.98 -3.44 -16.14
C GLY A 1150 -50.54 -3.13 -17.54
N GLU A 1151 -51.17 -4.09 -18.22
CA GLU A 1151 -51.82 -3.90 -19.53
C GLU A 1151 -53.36 -3.85 -19.42
N GLU A 1152 -53.92 -2.99 -18.57
CA GLU A 1152 -55.22 -2.37 -18.84
C GLU A 1152 -55.36 -1.06 -18.02
N TYR A 1153 -55.66 0.04 -18.75
CA TYR A 1153 -55.93 1.44 -18.36
C TYR A 1153 -54.82 2.49 -18.49
#